data_AF-A0A150QZ15-F1
#
_entry.id   AF-A0A150QZ15-F1
#
_cell.length_a   1.000
_cell.length_b   1.000
_cell.length_c   1.000
_cell.angle_alpha   90.00
_cell.angle_beta   90.00
_cell.angle_gamma   90.00
#
_symmetry.space_group_name_H-M   'P 1'
#
loop_
_entity.id
_entity.type
_entity.pdbx_description
1 polymer ?
#
loop_
_entity_poly.entity_id
_entity_poly.type
_entity_poly.pdbx_seq_one_letter_code
_entity_poly.pdbx_strand_id
1 'polypeptide(L)'
;MRIITIRTLQGPNVFASWPVLRMTLDLEDLNERSSAQVPGFVDRLLGLLPGLAEHHCSRGKPGGFVERLREGTYWGHIVEHVALQLSEPAGIGVTYGKTVHAGAPGLYDVVVEFENEAAMRLLLEAAFELVTAVLEGKPYDVAAKVAEAAQIAEETALGPSTRAVVKAAEKRGIPWSRLDDESLLVFGYGKHRRFVQATTSCNTSCVAVEIAGNKQLTKELLERAGVPTPRGVVVRTAGEAARALGELRAPVVVKPLDGNQGKGVSLNLWTEAQVREAFDIARAVRSRVLVEEMVSGRNYRVLVVDGRVVAASERLPAHVVGDGQRTVAELIALENQSPLRANGHNGVLTRIVVDDVVRAGLAKQGRSLDEVPAPGERFFLREGVNLSTGGTARDVTDEIHPDTARLCERAARAIDLDICGIDLVASDIAQPLGRGAIIELNAAPGIRMHEHPSEGKPRDVGGAIVEMLYPPGAPSRIPIVSITGTNGKTTTTRMVGHILGATGATVGMTTTEGIHVGGRCIASGDTTGPGSARTILFDPTVDIAVLETARGGIVRRGLGYDWSDVAIMTNIGPDHLGQDGIESVDDLLWIKMVVAERVREGGTLVLNADDPLLAAVPEHRRMTKLSRNIVFFSLDPSNAVLRDHVARGGTGYTLRDGAIVELQRGVELRILRAAEIPATFAGAALFQVANAMAAIAACRAQGVMVETIQRSLRTFEACTRNSGRMNLYQLEDSYVLIDYGHNPGAFRATCALAAQWEGRRLTGIVSLPGDRSNALLEACACEIAEGGFHRIIVKDDGDRRGRAPGEVPAVLQRVVKEVKPGQLCQIVPDEREAIEHALATAEPGEVIVLFTEEAARMGETLTRMGAAAVNEVPELMSGPRARARRRQDSVVAL
;
A
#
# COMPACT_ATOMS: atom_id res chain seq x y z
N MET A 1 29.49 -12.51 11.32
CA MET A 1 28.26 -11.73 11.10
C MET A 1 27.32 -12.53 10.22
N ARG A 2 26.00 -12.39 10.44
CA ARG A 2 24.94 -13.09 9.72
C ARG A 2 23.72 -12.21 9.50
N ILE A 3 22.94 -12.51 8.46
CA ILE A 3 21.64 -11.90 8.22
C ILE A 3 20.60 -12.62 9.09
N ILE A 4 19.87 -11.87 9.93
CA ILE A 4 18.76 -12.40 10.73
C ILE A 4 17.47 -12.38 9.92
N THR A 5 17.13 -11.23 9.32
CA THR A 5 15.95 -11.11 8.43
C THR A 5 16.13 -9.98 7.42
N ILE A 6 15.46 -10.08 6.28
CA ILE A 6 15.25 -8.96 5.35
C ILE A 6 13.76 -8.76 5.12
N ARG A 7 13.23 -7.63 5.58
CA ARG A 7 11.81 -7.29 5.52
C ARG A 7 11.55 -6.10 4.62
N THR A 8 10.42 -6.16 3.91
CA THR A 8 9.93 -5.05 3.09
C THR A 8 8.93 -4.23 3.87
N LEU A 9 9.19 -2.92 3.95
CA LEU A 9 8.31 -1.90 4.50
C LEU A 9 7.71 -1.13 3.31
N GLN A 10 6.52 -1.51 2.86
CA GLN A 10 5.95 -1.02 1.59
C GLN A 10 5.21 0.32 1.68
N GLY A 11 4.91 0.80 2.89
CA GLY A 11 4.29 2.10 3.09
C GLY A 11 5.12 2.99 4.02
N PRO A 12 4.60 4.17 4.39
CA PRO A 12 5.22 5.02 5.39
C PRO A 12 5.56 4.23 6.65
N ASN A 13 6.77 4.42 7.15
CA ASN A 13 7.36 3.61 8.21
C ASN A 13 8.21 4.48 9.15
N VAL A 14 8.84 3.85 10.14
CA VAL A 14 9.60 4.54 11.19
C VAL A 14 10.89 5.22 10.68
N PHE A 15 11.38 4.81 9.50
CA PHE A 15 12.61 5.31 8.90
C PHE A 15 12.34 6.37 7.83
N ALA A 16 11.33 6.13 7.00
CA ALA A 16 11.00 6.96 5.85
C ALA A 16 9.50 7.00 5.55
N SER A 17 9.08 7.99 4.76
CA SER A 17 7.69 8.12 4.30
C SER A 17 7.39 7.35 2.99
N TRP A 18 8.40 6.66 2.46
CA TRP A 18 8.37 5.86 1.23
C TRP A 18 8.87 4.42 1.51
N PRO A 19 8.74 3.50 0.54
CA PRO A 19 9.13 2.10 0.72
C PRO A 19 10.63 1.90 0.97
N VAL A 20 10.96 1.01 1.91
CA VAL A 20 12.36 0.63 2.22
C VAL A 20 12.49 -0.87 2.52
N LEU A 21 13.66 -1.43 2.26
CA LEU A 21 14.09 -2.75 2.73
C LEU A 21 14.82 -2.56 4.06
N ARG A 22 14.50 -3.39 5.05
CA ARG A 22 15.16 -3.46 6.36
C ARG A 22 15.84 -4.82 6.49
N MET A 23 17.16 -4.82 6.53
CA MET A 23 17.96 -5.99 6.87
C MET A 23 18.43 -5.90 8.31
N THR A 24 18.03 -6.84 9.14
CA THR A 24 18.57 -6.98 10.50
C THR A 24 19.81 -7.87 10.45
N LEU A 25 20.96 -7.31 10.82
CA LEU A 25 22.26 -7.97 10.90
C LEU A 25 22.62 -8.27 12.35
N ASP A 26 23.19 -9.45 12.56
CA ASP A 26 23.89 -9.82 13.79
C ASP A 26 25.39 -9.82 13.49
N LEU A 27 26.12 -8.89 14.10
CA LEU A 27 27.55 -8.74 13.85
C LEU A 27 28.38 -9.87 14.48
N GLU A 28 27.82 -10.60 15.46
CA GLU A 28 28.53 -11.64 16.22
C GLU A 28 29.88 -11.08 16.73
N ASP A 29 30.98 -11.83 16.57
CA ASP A 29 32.33 -11.44 17.00
C ASP A 29 32.86 -10.15 16.33
N LEU A 30 32.20 -9.68 15.27
CA LEU A 30 32.57 -8.42 14.61
C LEU A 30 31.99 -7.19 15.31
N ASN A 31 31.11 -7.33 16.30
CA ASN A 31 30.54 -6.20 17.04
C ASN A 31 31.62 -5.35 17.76
N GLU A 32 32.71 -5.98 18.20
CA GLU A 32 33.82 -5.31 18.90
C GLU A 32 34.95 -4.84 17.96
N ARG A 33 34.78 -5.04 16.65
CA ARG A 33 35.78 -4.72 15.63
C ARG A 33 35.21 -3.73 14.63
N SER A 34 35.98 -2.71 14.31
CA SER A 34 35.71 -1.74 13.25
C SER A 34 36.54 -2.04 12.00
N SER A 35 36.19 -1.39 10.89
CA SER A 35 36.96 -1.46 9.64
C SER A 35 38.46 -1.14 9.80
N ALA A 36 38.82 -0.21 10.70
CA ALA A 36 40.20 0.19 10.95
C ALA A 36 41.05 -0.91 11.59
N GLN A 37 40.40 -1.87 12.27
CA GLN A 37 41.07 -2.99 12.95
C GLN A 37 41.23 -4.22 12.04
N VAL A 38 40.91 -4.12 10.76
CA VAL A 38 41.10 -5.19 9.77
C VAL A 38 42.11 -4.74 8.70
N PRO A 39 43.37 -5.18 8.78
CA PRO A 39 44.42 -4.75 7.86
C PRO A 39 44.06 -4.99 6.38
N GLY A 40 44.23 -3.95 5.57
CA GLY A 40 43.99 -3.95 4.13
C GLY A 40 42.52 -4.11 3.71
N PHE A 41 41.56 -4.14 4.65
CA PHE A 41 40.14 -4.27 4.32
C PHE A 41 39.66 -3.14 3.41
N VAL A 42 39.95 -1.89 3.78
CA VAL A 42 39.49 -0.69 3.07
C VAL A 42 40.03 -0.68 1.63
N ASP A 43 41.31 -0.98 1.44
CA ASP A 43 41.92 -0.97 0.10
C ASP A 43 41.40 -2.12 -0.76
N ARG A 44 41.16 -3.31 -0.19
CA ARG A 44 40.51 -4.43 -0.91
C ARG A 44 39.08 -4.07 -1.33
N LEU A 45 38.31 -3.43 -0.45
CA LEU A 45 36.94 -3.01 -0.75
C LEU A 45 36.92 -1.96 -1.86
N LEU A 46 37.75 -0.91 -1.77
CA LEU A 46 37.84 0.13 -2.79
C LEU A 46 38.39 -0.38 -4.13
N GLY A 47 39.24 -1.42 -4.11
CA GLY A 47 39.70 -2.08 -5.32
C GLY A 47 38.58 -2.80 -6.08
N LEU A 48 37.60 -3.37 -5.36
CA LEU A 48 36.43 -4.03 -5.96
C LEU A 48 35.29 -3.04 -6.29
N LEU A 49 35.17 -1.96 -5.51
CA LEU A 49 34.12 -0.95 -5.62
C LEU A 49 34.70 0.48 -5.54
N PRO A 50 35.35 0.97 -6.62
CA PRO A 50 35.99 2.28 -6.61
C PRO A 50 35.00 3.44 -6.45
N GLY A 51 33.74 3.28 -6.88
CA GLY A 51 32.70 4.31 -6.75
C GLY A 51 32.42 4.75 -5.31
N LEU A 52 32.70 3.89 -4.32
CA LEU A 52 32.57 4.23 -2.89
C LEU A 52 33.43 5.45 -2.49
N ALA A 53 34.45 5.80 -3.28
CA ALA A 53 35.24 7.00 -3.07
C ALA A 53 34.42 8.30 -3.15
N GLU A 54 33.33 8.32 -3.91
CA GLU A 54 32.46 9.50 -4.06
C GLU A 54 31.32 9.54 -3.03
N HIS A 55 31.17 8.49 -2.23
CA HIS A 55 30.08 8.39 -1.26
C HIS A 55 30.20 9.42 -0.14
N HIS A 56 29.06 10.05 0.14
CA HIS A 56 28.87 10.96 1.25
C HIS A 56 28.33 10.15 2.44
N CYS A 57 28.81 10.43 3.65
CA CYS A 57 28.25 9.88 4.89
C CYS A 57 27.85 11.02 5.83
N SER A 58 27.85 10.80 7.15
CA SER A 58 27.65 11.85 8.16
C SER A 58 28.59 13.07 8.04
N ARG A 59 29.66 12.99 7.23
CA ARG A 59 30.60 14.08 6.95
C ARG A 59 30.10 15.08 5.89
N GLY A 60 29.08 14.73 5.10
CA GLY A 60 28.42 15.64 4.15
C GLY A 60 29.28 16.11 2.96
N LYS A 61 30.41 15.46 2.68
CA LYS A 61 31.30 15.76 1.56
C LYS A 61 31.69 14.49 0.80
N PRO A 62 32.04 14.58 -0.51
CA PRO A 62 32.61 13.46 -1.26
C PRO A 62 33.86 12.90 -0.56
N GLY A 63 34.08 11.59 -0.61
CA GLY A 63 35.16 10.91 0.10
C GLY A 63 34.97 10.79 1.62
N GLY A 64 33.93 11.41 2.19
CA GLY A 64 33.66 11.37 3.63
C GLY A 64 33.39 9.97 4.16
N PHE A 65 32.82 9.07 3.34
CA PHE A 65 32.67 7.66 3.71
C PHE A 65 34.01 6.92 3.80
N VAL A 66 34.94 7.17 2.87
CA VAL A 66 36.29 6.57 2.90
C VAL A 66 37.10 7.05 4.11
N GLU A 67 37.00 8.33 4.46
CA GLU A 67 37.58 8.85 5.71
C GLU A 67 37.07 8.05 6.92
N ARG A 68 35.75 7.84 7.02
CA ARG A 68 35.12 7.01 8.07
C ARG A 68 35.56 5.55 8.05
N LEU A 69 35.70 4.94 6.87
CA LEU A 69 36.18 3.57 6.75
C LEU A 69 37.60 3.42 7.32
N ARG A 70 38.47 4.42 7.09
CA ARG A 70 39.85 4.44 7.61
C ARG A 70 39.91 4.77 9.10
N GLU A 71 39.06 5.67 9.59
CA GLU A 71 38.92 5.98 11.03
C GLU A 71 38.33 4.80 11.82
N GLY A 72 37.49 3.99 11.17
CA GLY A 72 36.76 2.89 11.78
C GLY A 72 35.27 3.15 11.79
N THR A 73 34.50 2.25 11.18
CA THR A 73 33.03 2.26 11.23
C THR A 73 32.47 0.85 11.40
N TYR A 74 31.19 0.77 11.76
CA TYR A 74 30.49 -0.49 12.01
C TYR A 74 30.12 -1.19 10.70
N TRP A 75 30.14 -2.52 10.70
CA TRP A 75 29.94 -3.32 9.49
C TRP A 75 28.58 -3.12 8.81
N GLY A 76 27.51 -2.89 9.58
CA GLY A 76 26.19 -2.58 9.01
C GLY A 76 26.20 -1.31 8.14
N HIS A 77 26.90 -0.27 8.59
CA HIS A 77 27.05 0.97 7.83
C HIS A 77 27.90 0.78 6.56
N ILE A 78 28.82 -0.19 6.55
CA ILE A 78 29.58 -0.55 5.34
C ILE A 78 28.67 -1.27 4.36
N VAL A 79 27.90 -2.26 4.83
CA VAL A 79 26.94 -3.01 4.01
C VAL A 79 25.90 -2.07 3.39
N GLU A 80 25.42 -1.07 4.14
CA GLU A 80 24.54 -0.01 3.63
C GLU A 80 25.12 0.70 2.41
N HIS A 81 26.30 1.30 2.54
CA HIS A 81 26.92 2.06 1.44
C HIS A 81 27.33 1.16 0.27
N VAL A 82 27.73 -0.09 0.53
CA VAL A 82 27.99 -1.07 -0.53
C VAL A 82 26.71 -1.36 -1.31
N ALA A 83 25.57 -1.58 -0.65
CA ALA A 83 24.29 -1.82 -1.32
C ALA A 83 23.88 -0.63 -2.19
N LEU A 84 24.02 0.59 -1.67
CA LEU A 84 23.77 1.82 -2.43
C LEU A 84 24.67 1.92 -3.66
N GLN A 85 25.98 1.66 -3.50
CA GLN A 85 26.93 1.73 -4.61
C GLN A 85 26.65 0.67 -5.68
N LEU A 86 26.23 -0.54 -5.28
CA LEU A 86 25.88 -1.60 -6.24
C LEU A 86 24.62 -1.26 -7.03
N SER A 87 23.72 -0.44 -6.48
CA SER A 87 22.46 -0.06 -7.13
C SER A 87 22.64 0.87 -8.33
N GLU A 88 23.69 1.69 -8.34
CA GLU A 88 23.98 2.63 -9.42
C GLU A 88 24.37 1.94 -10.74
N PRO A 89 25.39 1.06 -10.81
CA PRO A 89 25.73 0.36 -12.03
C PRO A 89 24.67 -0.69 -12.43
N ALA A 90 23.79 -1.10 -11.51
CA ALA A 90 22.63 -1.94 -11.81
C ALA A 90 21.47 -1.17 -12.46
N GLY A 91 21.56 0.16 -12.60
CA GLY A 91 20.52 0.99 -13.22
C GLY A 91 19.31 1.26 -12.31
N ILE A 92 19.45 1.06 -10.99
CA ILE A 92 18.40 1.31 -9.99
C ILE A 92 18.61 2.69 -9.33
N GLY A 93 19.84 2.97 -8.86
CA GLY A 93 20.25 4.31 -8.43
C GLY A 93 19.53 4.89 -7.20
N VAL A 94 19.41 4.12 -6.11
CA VAL A 94 18.83 4.63 -4.85
C VAL A 94 19.90 5.34 -4.01
N THR A 95 19.48 6.34 -3.24
CA THR A 95 20.41 7.19 -2.47
C THR A 95 20.16 7.16 -0.96
N TYR A 96 18.96 6.79 -0.53
CA TYR A 96 18.65 6.71 0.88
C TYR A 96 19.12 5.39 1.49
N GLY A 97 20.07 5.50 2.42
CA GLY A 97 20.50 4.44 3.32
C GLY A 97 20.47 4.93 4.76
N LYS A 98 20.25 4.01 5.70
CA LYS A 98 20.37 4.28 7.12
C LYS A 98 20.65 3.02 7.94
N THR A 99 21.68 3.07 8.76
CA THR A 99 22.00 2.02 9.74
C THR A 99 21.66 2.50 11.14
N VAL A 100 20.90 1.70 11.89
CA VAL A 100 20.55 1.97 13.30
C VAL A 100 20.73 0.73 14.17
N HIS A 101 20.87 0.92 15.48
CA HIS A 101 20.86 -0.19 16.43
C HIS A 101 19.48 -0.86 16.49
N ALA A 102 19.45 -2.19 16.61
CA ALA A 102 18.24 -3.01 16.60
C ALA A 102 17.97 -3.70 17.95
N GLY A 103 17.99 -2.94 19.04
CA GLY A 103 17.55 -3.37 20.38
C GLY A 103 18.60 -4.11 21.23
N ALA A 104 19.47 -4.92 20.64
CA ALA A 104 20.51 -5.66 21.39
C ALA A 104 21.93 -5.33 20.92
N PRO A 105 22.95 -5.49 21.78
CA PRO A 105 24.36 -5.40 21.37
C PRO A 105 24.66 -6.33 20.19
N GLY A 106 25.34 -5.82 19.17
CA GLY A 106 25.64 -6.57 17.95
C GLY A 106 24.52 -6.61 16.91
N LEU A 107 23.28 -6.23 17.24
CA LEU A 107 22.17 -6.17 16.29
C LEU A 107 22.02 -4.78 15.68
N TYR A 108 21.97 -4.73 14.34
CA TYR A 108 21.78 -3.50 13.57
C TYR A 108 20.74 -3.69 12.48
N ASP A 109 19.93 -2.67 12.23
CA ASP A 109 19.09 -2.57 11.06
C ASP A 109 19.76 -1.72 9.99
N VAL A 110 20.05 -2.35 8.85
CA VAL A 110 20.47 -1.68 7.62
C VAL A 110 19.22 -1.45 6.78
N VAL A 111 18.89 -0.17 6.58
CA VAL A 111 17.69 0.26 5.87
C VAL A 111 18.12 0.91 4.56
N VAL A 112 17.55 0.45 3.44
CA VAL A 112 17.80 1.02 2.11
C VAL A 112 16.48 1.26 1.38
N GLU A 113 16.37 2.37 0.67
CA GLU A 113 15.26 2.62 -0.24
C GLU A 113 15.26 1.61 -1.39
N PHE A 114 14.08 1.37 -1.98
CA PHE A 114 13.97 0.60 -3.22
C PHE A 114 12.90 1.19 -4.14
N GLU A 115 13.19 1.23 -5.43
CA GLU A 115 12.17 1.34 -6.49
C GLU A 115 11.77 -0.04 -7.01
N ASN A 116 12.76 -0.95 -7.10
CA ASN A 116 12.58 -2.33 -7.50
C ASN A 116 12.92 -3.27 -6.33
N GLU A 117 11.89 -3.84 -5.71
CA GLU A 117 12.06 -4.65 -4.49
C GLU A 117 12.96 -5.87 -4.72
N ALA A 118 12.73 -6.60 -5.81
CA ALA A 118 13.43 -7.85 -6.11
C ALA A 118 14.92 -7.60 -6.38
N ALA A 119 15.22 -6.64 -7.26
CA ALA A 119 16.60 -6.30 -7.59
C ALA A 119 17.34 -5.70 -6.39
N MET A 120 16.71 -4.79 -5.63
CA MET A 120 17.36 -4.19 -4.47
C MET A 120 17.57 -5.18 -3.31
N ARG A 121 16.67 -6.16 -3.15
CA ARG A 121 16.87 -7.26 -2.20
C ARG A 121 18.11 -8.07 -2.54
N LEU A 122 18.27 -8.45 -3.82
CA LEU A 122 19.47 -9.14 -4.29
C LEU A 122 20.73 -8.31 -4.02
N LEU A 123 20.70 -7.01 -4.29
CA LEU A 123 21.85 -6.13 -4.05
C LEU A 123 22.19 -5.95 -2.57
N LEU A 124 21.19 -5.94 -1.70
CA LEU A 124 21.40 -5.87 -0.25
C LEU A 124 22.03 -7.15 0.30
N GLU A 125 21.60 -8.31 -0.21
CA GLU A 125 22.22 -9.62 0.09
C GLU A 125 23.66 -9.68 -0.48
N ALA A 126 23.84 -9.26 -1.73
CA ALA A 126 25.16 -9.20 -2.37
C ALA A 126 26.12 -8.24 -1.65
N ALA A 127 25.63 -7.14 -1.09
CA ALA A 127 26.43 -6.23 -0.28
C ALA A 127 26.94 -6.90 1.00
N PHE A 128 26.09 -7.66 1.68
CA PHE A 128 26.50 -8.46 2.85
C PHE A 128 27.54 -9.53 2.45
N GLU A 129 27.31 -10.26 1.37
CA GLU A 129 28.23 -11.29 0.88
C GLU A 129 29.58 -10.70 0.48
N LEU A 130 29.59 -9.57 -0.22
CA LEU A 130 30.81 -8.88 -0.64
C LEU A 130 31.63 -8.42 0.58
N VAL A 131 30.99 -7.78 1.56
CA VAL A 131 31.70 -7.34 2.78
C VAL A 131 32.29 -8.55 3.53
N THR A 132 31.55 -9.66 3.60
CA THR A 132 32.03 -10.93 4.20
C THR A 132 33.21 -11.50 3.41
N ALA A 133 33.14 -11.55 2.08
CA ALA A 133 34.22 -12.04 1.23
C ALA A 133 35.49 -11.20 1.39
N VAL A 134 35.37 -9.87 1.46
CA VAL A 134 36.51 -8.96 1.66
C VAL A 134 37.14 -9.11 3.05
N LEU A 135 36.32 -9.37 4.07
CA LEU A 135 36.77 -9.71 5.43
C LEU A 135 37.58 -11.01 5.46
N GLU A 136 37.13 -12.02 4.72
CA GLU A 136 37.77 -13.34 4.63
C GLU A 136 38.91 -13.41 3.60
N GLY A 137 39.11 -12.35 2.81
CA GLY A 137 40.12 -12.32 1.74
C GLY A 137 39.77 -13.22 0.55
N LYS A 138 38.50 -13.52 0.34
CA LYS A 138 37.99 -14.33 -0.78
C LYS A 138 37.66 -13.45 -2.00
N PRO A 139 37.81 -13.96 -3.23
CA PRO A 139 37.35 -13.25 -4.42
C PRO A 139 35.81 -13.15 -4.44
N TYR A 140 35.30 -12.05 -5.00
CA TYR A 140 33.86 -11.84 -5.20
C TYR A 140 33.61 -11.19 -6.56
N ASP A 141 32.67 -11.74 -7.34
CA ASP A 141 32.35 -11.24 -8.66
C ASP A 141 31.23 -10.18 -8.59
N VAL A 142 31.65 -8.93 -8.35
CA VAL A 142 30.75 -7.78 -8.29
C VAL A 142 30.00 -7.58 -9.62
N ALA A 143 30.69 -7.76 -10.74
CA ALA A 143 30.12 -7.52 -12.07
C ALA A 143 28.98 -8.50 -12.38
N ALA A 144 29.16 -9.79 -12.04
CA ALA A 144 28.12 -10.79 -12.21
C ALA A 144 26.85 -10.44 -11.40
N LYS A 145 27.01 -10.02 -10.14
CA LYS A 145 25.88 -9.68 -9.26
C LYS A 145 25.15 -8.40 -9.69
N VAL A 146 25.89 -7.40 -10.14
CA VAL A 146 25.30 -6.18 -10.73
C VAL A 146 24.53 -6.51 -12.01
N ALA A 147 25.07 -7.37 -12.87
CA ALA A 147 24.39 -7.80 -14.10
C ALA A 147 23.10 -8.59 -13.80
N GLU A 148 23.14 -9.50 -12.83
CA GLU A 148 21.97 -10.26 -12.35
C GLU A 148 20.89 -9.31 -11.81
N ALA A 149 21.26 -8.33 -10.99
CA ALA A 149 20.34 -7.32 -10.47
C ALA A 149 19.76 -6.42 -11.56
N ALA A 150 20.57 -6.00 -12.53
CA ALA A 150 20.12 -5.21 -13.68
C ALA A 150 19.11 -5.98 -14.53
N GLN A 151 19.33 -7.27 -14.75
CA GLN A 151 18.39 -8.14 -15.47
C GLN A 151 17.06 -8.25 -14.73
N ILE A 152 17.09 -8.53 -13.41
CA ILE A 152 15.86 -8.58 -12.59
C ILE A 152 15.14 -7.24 -12.62
N ALA A 153 15.88 -6.13 -12.51
CA ALA A 153 15.32 -4.79 -12.54
C ALA A 153 14.64 -4.51 -13.89
N GLU A 154 15.23 -4.96 -15.00
CA GLU A 154 14.68 -4.85 -16.34
C GLU A 154 13.40 -5.69 -16.53
N GLU A 155 13.43 -6.96 -16.08
CA GLU A 155 12.30 -7.90 -16.20
C GLU A 155 11.08 -7.48 -15.37
N THR A 156 11.32 -6.92 -14.18
CA THR A 156 10.27 -6.53 -13.25
C THR A 156 9.92 -5.04 -13.33
N ALA A 157 10.56 -4.25 -14.20
CA ALA A 157 10.21 -2.84 -14.38
C ALA A 157 8.81 -2.66 -14.99
N LEU A 158 8.18 -1.52 -14.69
CA LEU A 158 7.01 -1.09 -15.46
C LEU A 158 7.46 -0.68 -16.87
N GLY A 159 6.82 -1.26 -17.88
CA GLY A 159 6.98 -0.85 -19.28
C GLY A 159 6.63 0.62 -19.48
N PRO A 160 7.13 1.27 -20.55
CA PRO A 160 7.07 2.73 -20.71
C PRO A 160 5.64 3.27 -20.74
N SER A 161 4.71 2.55 -21.38
CA SER A 161 3.28 2.93 -21.40
C SER A 161 2.67 2.90 -20.00
N THR A 162 2.83 1.80 -19.28
CA THR A 162 2.33 1.64 -17.91
C THR A 162 2.92 2.68 -16.97
N ARG A 163 4.23 2.93 -17.10
CA ARG A 163 4.95 3.93 -16.32
C ARG A 163 4.44 5.35 -16.55
N ALA A 164 4.07 5.71 -17.78
CA ALA A 164 3.47 7.01 -18.08
C ALA A 164 2.12 7.20 -17.37
N VAL A 165 1.27 6.18 -17.36
CA VAL A 165 -0.01 6.19 -16.62
C VAL A 165 0.23 6.32 -15.11
N VAL A 166 1.20 5.60 -14.55
CA VAL A 166 1.57 5.69 -13.14
C VAL A 166 2.07 7.09 -12.76
N LYS A 167 3.00 7.66 -13.53
CA LYS A 167 3.53 9.01 -13.28
C LYS A 167 2.42 10.07 -13.33
N ALA A 168 1.47 9.92 -14.26
CA ALA A 168 0.31 10.80 -14.34
C ALA A 168 -0.60 10.68 -13.11
N ALA A 169 -0.80 9.47 -12.59
CA ALA A 169 -1.55 9.23 -11.36
C ALA A 169 -0.86 9.82 -10.12
N GLU A 170 0.46 9.64 -10.00
CA GLU A 170 1.29 10.19 -8.91
C GLU A 170 1.25 11.72 -8.89
N LYS A 171 1.37 12.37 -10.06
CA LYS A 171 1.27 13.83 -10.20
C LYS A 171 -0.08 14.37 -9.70
N ARG A 172 -1.13 13.55 -9.75
CA ARG A 172 -2.48 13.87 -9.25
C ARG A 172 -2.75 13.35 -7.83
N GLY A 173 -1.75 12.76 -7.17
CA GLY A 173 -1.89 12.21 -5.81
C GLY A 173 -2.83 10.99 -5.72
N ILE A 174 -3.04 10.27 -6.83
CA ILE A 174 -3.86 9.06 -6.89
C ILE A 174 -3.00 7.88 -6.42
N PRO A 175 -3.44 7.13 -5.39
CA PRO A 175 -2.66 6.01 -4.90
C PRO A 175 -2.71 4.88 -5.93
N TRP A 176 -1.64 4.10 -6.03
CA TRP A 176 -1.59 2.96 -6.92
C TRP A 176 -0.84 1.79 -6.29
N SER A 177 -1.07 0.60 -6.80
CA SER A 177 -0.31 -0.61 -6.45
C SER A 177 -0.26 -1.56 -7.64
N ARG A 178 0.85 -2.29 -7.75
CA ARG A 178 1.00 -3.37 -8.72
C ARG A 178 0.57 -4.69 -8.08
N LEU A 179 -0.18 -5.51 -8.81
CA LEU A 179 -0.74 -6.77 -8.32
C LEU A 179 -0.03 -8.01 -8.85
N ASP A 180 0.65 -7.91 -9.99
CA ASP A 180 1.37 -9.00 -10.64
C ASP A 180 2.58 -8.52 -11.43
N ASP A 181 3.31 -9.43 -12.06
CA ASP A 181 4.42 -9.12 -12.96
C ASP A 181 3.96 -8.71 -14.37
N GLU A 182 2.68 -8.92 -14.72
CA GLU A 182 2.09 -8.62 -16.05
C GLU A 182 1.56 -7.18 -16.19
N SER A 183 2.02 -6.26 -15.34
CA SER A 183 1.61 -4.85 -15.35
C SER A 183 0.12 -4.62 -15.05
N LEU A 184 -0.50 -5.49 -14.26
CA LEU A 184 -1.81 -5.23 -13.67
C LEU A 184 -1.66 -4.27 -12.49
N LEU A 185 -2.29 -3.10 -12.63
CA LEU A 185 -2.29 -2.04 -11.64
C LEU A 185 -3.70 -1.83 -11.09
N VAL A 186 -3.76 -1.50 -9.81
CA VAL A 186 -4.94 -0.90 -9.18
C VAL A 186 -4.62 0.54 -8.81
N PHE A 187 -5.48 1.46 -9.23
CA PHE A 187 -5.46 2.86 -8.85
C PHE A 187 -6.62 3.14 -7.89
N GLY A 188 -6.43 4.04 -6.93
CA GLY A 188 -7.46 4.47 -6.00
C GLY A 188 -7.80 3.45 -4.90
N TYR A 189 -8.69 3.84 -3.99
CA TYR A 189 -9.14 3.03 -2.85
C TYR A 189 -10.66 2.86 -2.79
N GLY A 190 -11.10 1.77 -2.16
CA GLY A 190 -12.49 1.42 -1.90
C GLY A 190 -13.30 1.33 -3.17
N LYS A 191 -14.54 1.85 -3.12
CA LYS A 191 -15.43 2.00 -4.28
C LYS A 191 -14.87 2.82 -5.45
N HIS A 192 -13.84 3.64 -5.20
CA HIS A 192 -13.22 4.47 -6.23
C HIS A 192 -12.11 3.73 -6.99
N ARG A 193 -11.72 2.52 -6.57
CA ARG A 193 -10.63 1.79 -7.23
C ARG A 193 -10.92 1.52 -8.72
N ARG A 194 -9.86 1.50 -9.52
CA ARG A 194 -9.88 1.20 -10.98
C ARG A 194 -8.73 0.28 -11.34
N PHE A 195 -8.99 -0.70 -12.19
CA PHE A 195 -7.96 -1.59 -12.71
C PHE A 195 -7.48 -1.11 -14.08
N VAL A 196 -6.17 -1.23 -14.31
CA VAL A 196 -5.55 -0.98 -15.61
C VAL A 196 -4.49 -2.06 -15.83
N GLN A 197 -4.50 -2.70 -16.98
CA GLN A 197 -3.43 -3.61 -17.40
C GLN A 197 -2.74 -3.02 -18.62
N ALA A 198 -1.48 -2.65 -18.48
CA ALA A 198 -0.76 -1.82 -19.44
C ALA A 198 -1.48 -0.50 -19.77
N THR A 199 -2.24 -0.45 -20.86
CA THR A 199 -3.09 0.69 -21.26
C THR A 199 -4.57 0.33 -21.44
N THR A 200 -4.94 -0.94 -21.20
CA THR A 200 -6.34 -1.37 -21.19
C THR A 200 -6.96 -1.02 -19.84
N SER A 201 -8.13 -0.39 -19.85
CA SER A 201 -8.79 0.09 -18.64
C SER A 201 -9.92 -0.87 -18.22
N CYS A 202 -10.41 -0.73 -16.98
CA CYS A 202 -11.59 -1.48 -16.52
C CYS A 202 -12.90 -1.09 -17.23
N ASN A 203 -12.90 -0.03 -18.05
CA ASN A 203 -14.05 0.35 -18.87
C ASN A 203 -14.04 -0.39 -20.22
N THR A 204 -12.88 -0.90 -20.67
CA THR A 204 -12.78 -1.67 -21.92
C THR A 204 -13.46 -3.03 -21.76
N SER A 205 -14.49 -3.33 -22.56
CA SER A 205 -15.15 -4.63 -22.50
C SER A 205 -14.26 -5.74 -23.10
N CYS A 206 -14.33 -6.96 -22.55
CA CYS A 206 -13.62 -8.10 -23.13
C CYS A 206 -14.03 -8.38 -24.58
N VAL A 207 -15.31 -8.16 -24.91
CA VAL A 207 -15.86 -8.28 -26.27
C VAL A 207 -15.19 -7.28 -27.22
N ALA A 208 -14.99 -6.03 -26.80
CA ALA A 208 -14.30 -5.03 -27.62
C ALA A 208 -12.84 -5.42 -27.91
N VAL A 209 -12.14 -6.00 -26.91
CA VAL A 209 -10.78 -6.52 -27.07
C VAL A 209 -10.74 -7.69 -28.07
N GLU A 210 -11.67 -8.64 -27.96
CA GLU A 210 -11.77 -9.77 -28.89
C GLU A 210 -12.10 -9.32 -30.31
N ILE A 211 -13.00 -8.35 -30.46
CA ILE A 211 -13.32 -7.75 -31.77
C ILE A 211 -12.07 -7.12 -32.36
N ALA A 212 -11.35 -6.27 -31.61
CA ALA A 212 -10.14 -5.61 -32.06
C ALA A 212 -9.02 -6.60 -32.46
N GLY A 213 -8.93 -7.74 -31.77
CA GLY A 213 -8.01 -8.82 -32.11
C GLY A 213 -8.36 -9.55 -33.41
N ASN A 214 -9.64 -9.53 -33.83
CA ASN A 214 -10.13 -10.15 -35.05
C ASN A 214 -10.24 -9.11 -36.18
N LYS A 215 -9.25 -9.10 -37.07
CA LYS A 215 -9.14 -8.11 -38.16
C LYS A 215 -10.32 -8.14 -39.12
N GLN A 216 -10.92 -9.30 -39.36
CA GLN A 216 -12.08 -9.41 -40.26
C GLN A 216 -13.33 -8.80 -39.62
N LEU A 217 -13.63 -9.19 -38.38
CA LEU A 217 -14.80 -8.68 -37.68
C LEU A 217 -14.71 -7.17 -37.43
N THR A 218 -13.53 -6.68 -37.04
CA THR A 218 -13.27 -5.24 -36.90
C THR A 218 -13.61 -4.51 -38.19
N LYS A 219 -13.13 -5.00 -39.34
CA LYS A 219 -13.43 -4.38 -40.64
C LYS A 219 -14.92 -4.36 -40.96
N GLU A 220 -15.61 -5.49 -40.80
CA GLU A 220 -17.06 -5.57 -41.07
C GLU A 220 -17.86 -4.56 -40.24
N LEU A 221 -17.48 -4.35 -38.98
CA LEU A 221 -18.12 -3.36 -38.11
C LEU A 221 -17.76 -1.93 -38.52
N LEU A 222 -16.51 -1.66 -38.89
CA LEU A 222 -16.08 -0.36 -39.39
C LEU A 222 -16.78 0.01 -40.71
N GLU A 223 -16.93 -0.93 -41.64
CA GLU A 223 -17.65 -0.73 -42.91
C GLU A 223 -19.12 -0.41 -42.67
N ARG A 224 -19.79 -1.15 -41.76
CA ARG A 224 -21.17 -0.83 -41.34
C ARG A 224 -21.27 0.53 -40.66
N ALA A 225 -20.22 0.93 -39.95
CA ALA A 225 -20.07 2.26 -39.41
C ALA A 225 -19.61 3.28 -40.46
N GLY A 226 -19.52 2.98 -41.75
CA GLY A 226 -19.13 3.94 -42.79
C GLY A 226 -17.70 4.46 -42.63
N VAL A 227 -16.83 3.70 -41.97
CA VAL A 227 -15.40 4.01 -41.80
C VAL A 227 -14.62 3.30 -42.92
N PRO A 228 -13.79 4.01 -43.70
CA PRO A 228 -13.03 3.39 -44.78
C PRO A 228 -12.00 2.35 -44.29
N THR A 229 -12.10 1.12 -44.79
CA THR A 229 -11.16 0.03 -44.52
C THR A 229 -10.73 -0.65 -45.83
N PRO A 230 -9.52 -1.25 -45.90
CA PRO A 230 -9.09 -1.99 -47.07
C PRO A 230 -9.97 -3.23 -47.28
N ARG A 231 -10.49 -3.40 -48.49
CA ARG A 231 -11.21 -4.60 -48.91
C ARG A 231 -10.29 -5.81 -48.84
N GLY A 232 -10.79 -6.93 -48.32
CA GLY A 232 -10.01 -8.15 -48.20
C GLY A 232 -10.86 -9.39 -48.04
N VAL A 233 -10.24 -10.55 -48.25
CA VAL A 233 -10.87 -11.87 -48.21
C VAL A 233 -10.03 -12.80 -47.35
N VAL A 234 -10.69 -13.53 -46.45
CA VAL A 234 -10.03 -14.58 -45.65
C VAL A 234 -9.93 -15.84 -46.48
N VAL A 235 -8.71 -16.34 -46.63
CA VAL A 235 -8.36 -17.52 -47.44
C VAL A 235 -7.76 -18.61 -46.57
N ARG A 236 -7.96 -19.87 -46.98
CA ARG A 236 -7.44 -21.07 -46.33
C ARG A 236 -6.43 -21.83 -47.17
N THR A 237 -6.33 -21.52 -48.45
CA THR A 237 -5.41 -22.18 -49.38
C THR A 237 -4.64 -21.16 -50.23
N ALA A 238 -3.44 -21.54 -50.67
CA ALA A 238 -2.64 -20.71 -51.58
C ALA A 238 -3.35 -20.46 -52.93
N GLY A 239 -4.22 -21.39 -53.36
CA GLY A 239 -5.05 -21.22 -54.56
C GLY A 239 -6.14 -20.16 -54.38
N GLU A 240 -6.80 -20.12 -53.22
CA GLU A 240 -7.72 -19.04 -52.86
C GLU A 240 -7.01 -17.70 -52.76
N ALA A 241 -5.81 -17.67 -52.17
CA ALA A 241 -4.98 -16.47 -52.07
C ALA A 241 -4.63 -15.89 -53.46
N ALA A 242 -4.21 -16.74 -54.39
CA ALA A 242 -3.94 -16.34 -55.77
C ALA A 242 -5.19 -15.82 -56.49
N ARG A 243 -6.37 -16.42 -56.25
CA ARG A 243 -7.64 -15.92 -56.81
C ARG A 243 -8.00 -14.53 -56.27
N ALA A 244 -7.79 -14.30 -54.97
CA ALA A 244 -8.05 -13.02 -54.32
C ALA A 244 -7.22 -11.87 -54.92
N LEU A 245 -6.00 -12.14 -55.41
CA LEU A 245 -5.19 -11.15 -56.15
C LEU A 245 -5.94 -10.59 -57.38
N GLY A 246 -6.59 -11.47 -58.15
CA GLY A 246 -7.37 -11.08 -59.33
C GLY A 246 -8.62 -10.27 -58.99
N GLU A 247 -9.28 -10.59 -57.89
CA GLU A 247 -10.50 -9.93 -57.43
C GLU A 247 -10.23 -8.54 -56.83
N LEU A 248 -9.18 -8.42 -56.01
CA LEU A 248 -8.84 -7.18 -55.29
C LEU A 248 -8.08 -6.17 -56.17
N ARG A 249 -7.47 -6.64 -57.27
CA ARG A 249 -6.55 -5.92 -58.17
C ARG A 249 -5.24 -5.53 -57.46
N ALA A 250 -4.11 -5.91 -58.06
CA ALA A 250 -2.78 -5.65 -57.51
C ALA A 250 -2.49 -4.14 -57.34
N PRO A 251 -1.66 -3.75 -56.34
CA PRO A 251 -0.97 -4.63 -55.39
C PRO A 251 -1.83 -5.06 -54.18
N VAL A 252 -1.51 -6.22 -53.61
CA VAL A 252 -2.16 -6.76 -52.40
C VAL A 252 -1.19 -6.98 -51.24
N VAL A 253 -1.74 -7.10 -50.04
CA VAL A 253 -1.07 -7.48 -48.79
C VAL A 253 -1.58 -8.85 -48.35
N VAL A 254 -0.67 -9.70 -47.88
CA VAL A 254 -1.01 -11.00 -47.29
C VAL A 254 -0.55 -10.99 -45.83
N LYS A 255 -1.46 -11.29 -44.89
CA LYS A 255 -1.17 -11.29 -43.45
C LYS A 255 -1.95 -12.36 -42.70
N PRO A 256 -1.46 -12.85 -41.54
CA PRO A 256 -2.25 -13.70 -40.65
C PRO A 256 -3.47 -12.93 -40.13
N LEU A 257 -4.60 -13.62 -39.95
CA LEU A 257 -5.85 -12.98 -39.50
C LEU A 257 -5.69 -12.31 -38.12
N ASP A 258 -5.13 -13.05 -37.15
CA ASP A 258 -4.99 -12.62 -35.75
C ASP A 258 -3.50 -12.48 -35.36
N GLY A 259 -2.69 -11.94 -36.27
CA GLY A 259 -1.24 -11.76 -36.10
C GLY A 259 -0.86 -10.38 -35.55
N ASN A 260 0.16 -10.34 -34.70
CA ASN A 260 0.67 -9.13 -34.03
C ASN A 260 2.09 -8.74 -34.51
N GLN A 261 2.45 -7.46 -34.31
CA GLN A 261 3.80 -6.91 -34.56
C GLN A 261 4.34 -7.11 -35.99
N GLY A 262 3.45 -7.26 -36.98
CA GLY A 262 3.86 -7.47 -38.38
C GLY A 262 4.45 -8.85 -38.69
N LYS A 263 4.39 -9.82 -37.76
CA LYS A 263 4.89 -11.19 -38.00
C LYS A 263 4.05 -11.88 -39.08
N GLY A 264 4.72 -12.39 -40.11
CA GLY A 264 4.08 -13.06 -41.24
C GLY A 264 3.35 -12.13 -42.22
N VAL A 265 3.58 -10.81 -42.15
CA VAL A 265 2.99 -9.84 -43.08
C VAL A 265 3.91 -9.67 -44.29
N SER A 266 3.34 -9.79 -45.49
CA SER A 266 4.03 -9.54 -46.76
C SER A 266 3.30 -8.44 -47.54
N LEU A 267 4.06 -7.43 -47.95
CA LEU A 267 3.56 -6.22 -48.61
C LEU A 267 3.94 -6.19 -50.09
N ASN A 268 3.25 -5.34 -50.87
CA ASN A 268 3.60 -5.00 -52.25
C ASN A 268 3.66 -6.21 -53.20
N LEU A 269 2.62 -7.06 -53.17
CA LEU A 269 2.54 -8.29 -53.96
C LEU A 269 1.77 -8.05 -55.25
N TRP A 270 2.39 -8.34 -56.39
CA TRP A 270 1.86 -8.08 -57.73
C TRP A 270 1.52 -9.34 -58.51
N THR A 271 2.15 -10.48 -58.17
CA THR A 271 2.03 -11.73 -58.94
C THR A 271 1.50 -12.88 -58.09
N GLU A 272 0.87 -13.86 -58.74
CA GLU A 272 0.38 -15.05 -58.04
C GLU A 272 1.49 -15.81 -57.31
N ALA A 273 2.70 -15.87 -57.90
CA ALA A 273 3.84 -16.54 -57.29
C ALA A 273 4.21 -15.89 -55.95
N GLN A 274 4.29 -14.56 -55.94
CA GLN A 274 4.56 -13.77 -54.72
C GLN A 274 3.47 -13.98 -53.66
N VAL A 275 2.20 -14.01 -54.06
CA VAL A 275 1.07 -14.20 -53.13
C VAL A 275 1.05 -15.61 -52.54
N ARG A 276 1.42 -16.64 -53.30
CA ARG A 276 1.49 -18.02 -52.81
C ARG A 276 2.60 -18.19 -51.78
N GLU A 277 3.78 -17.65 -52.05
CA GLU A 277 4.91 -17.66 -51.11
C GLU A 277 4.55 -16.90 -49.81
N ALA A 278 3.98 -15.71 -49.95
CA ALA A 278 3.50 -14.91 -48.82
C ALA A 278 2.42 -15.63 -48.00
N PHE A 279 1.53 -16.39 -48.65
CA PHE A 279 0.52 -17.19 -47.97
C PHE A 279 1.17 -18.28 -47.10
N ASP A 280 2.19 -18.96 -47.59
CA ASP A 280 2.89 -20.00 -46.81
C ASP A 280 3.61 -19.41 -45.60
N ILE A 281 4.24 -18.22 -45.74
CA ILE A 281 4.85 -17.47 -44.64
C ILE A 281 3.80 -17.08 -43.59
N ALA A 282 2.67 -16.50 -44.02
CA ALA A 282 1.59 -16.12 -43.12
C ALA A 282 0.96 -17.34 -42.42
N ARG A 283 0.80 -18.45 -43.16
CA ARG A 283 0.21 -19.70 -42.65
C ARG A 283 1.08 -20.37 -41.59
N ALA A 284 2.40 -20.27 -41.72
CA ALA A 284 3.34 -20.76 -40.71
C ALA A 284 3.15 -20.06 -39.36
N VAL A 285 2.63 -18.83 -39.35
CA VAL A 285 2.30 -18.10 -38.12
C VAL A 285 0.92 -18.49 -37.59
N ARG A 286 -0.12 -18.53 -38.44
CA ARG A 286 -1.51 -18.90 -38.06
C ARG A 286 -2.25 -19.61 -39.20
N SER A 287 -3.22 -20.46 -38.86
CA SER A 287 -3.97 -21.27 -39.82
C SER A 287 -4.87 -20.49 -40.79
N ARG A 288 -5.26 -19.25 -40.47
CA ARG A 288 -6.10 -18.39 -41.32
C ARG A 288 -5.32 -17.16 -41.79
N VAL A 289 -5.41 -16.89 -43.10
CA VAL A 289 -4.68 -15.81 -43.77
C VAL A 289 -5.69 -14.84 -44.41
N LEU A 290 -5.39 -13.55 -44.34
CA LEU A 290 -6.16 -12.47 -44.94
C LEU A 290 -5.36 -11.91 -46.13
N VAL A 291 -6.00 -11.85 -47.30
CA VAL A 291 -5.49 -11.12 -48.47
C VAL A 291 -6.30 -9.83 -48.61
N GLU A 292 -5.64 -8.69 -48.66
CA GLU A 292 -6.30 -7.38 -48.72
C GLU A 292 -5.66 -6.46 -49.76
N GLU A 293 -6.42 -5.47 -50.24
CA GLU A 293 -5.88 -4.43 -51.11
C GLU A 293 -4.80 -3.62 -50.38
N MET A 294 -3.72 -3.27 -51.08
CA MET A 294 -2.67 -2.45 -50.51
C MET A 294 -3.03 -0.97 -50.62
N VAL A 295 -3.27 -0.33 -49.47
CA VAL A 295 -3.44 1.13 -49.40
C VAL A 295 -2.05 1.79 -49.42
N SER A 296 -1.85 2.72 -50.35
CA SER A 296 -0.60 3.44 -50.52
C SER A 296 -0.65 4.79 -49.80
N GLY A 297 0.39 5.14 -49.05
CA GLY A 297 0.48 6.41 -48.32
C GLY A 297 1.48 6.35 -47.16
N ARG A 298 1.47 7.40 -46.34
CA ARG A 298 2.20 7.49 -45.08
C ARG A 298 1.43 6.77 -43.99
N ASN A 299 2.17 6.23 -43.01
CA ASN A 299 1.61 5.42 -41.93
C ASN A 299 1.48 6.27 -40.67
N TYR A 300 0.28 6.36 -40.13
CA TYR A 300 0.01 7.10 -38.91
C TYR A 300 -0.55 6.17 -37.83
N ARG A 301 -0.22 6.49 -36.58
CA ARG A 301 -0.86 5.97 -35.38
C ARG A 301 -1.63 7.12 -34.76
N VAL A 302 -2.94 7.01 -34.69
CA VAL A 302 -3.81 7.96 -33.97
C VAL A 302 -4.27 7.30 -32.68
N LEU A 303 -4.24 8.03 -31.58
CA LEU A 303 -4.69 7.56 -30.29
C LEU A 303 -5.97 8.28 -29.90
N VAL A 304 -7.00 7.48 -29.63
CA VAL A 304 -8.28 7.94 -29.08
C VAL A 304 -8.34 7.52 -27.61
N VAL A 305 -8.66 8.46 -26.73
CA VAL A 305 -8.94 8.22 -25.31
C VAL A 305 -10.25 8.92 -24.96
N ASP A 306 -11.14 8.22 -24.27
CA ASP A 306 -12.47 8.71 -23.89
C ASP A 306 -13.26 9.30 -25.08
N GLY A 307 -13.18 8.61 -26.22
CA GLY A 307 -13.89 8.99 -27.45
C GLY A 307 -13.35 10.22 -28.18
N ARG A 308 -12.18 10.75 -27.79
CA ARG A 308 -11.50 11.90 -28.43
C ARG A 308 -10.11 11.56 -28.92
N VAL A 309 -9.69 12.11 -30.05
CA VAL A 309 -8.28 12.02 -30.47
C VAL A 309 -7.42 12.86 -29.53
N VAL A 310 -6.46 12.21 -28.86
CA VAL A 310 -5.54 12.88 -27.91
C VAL A 310 -4.11 12.99 -28.46
N ALA A 311 -3.74 12.13 -29.41
CA ALA A 311 -2.43 12.16 -30.06
C ALA A 311 -2.48 11.54 -31.46
N ALA A 312 -1.59 11.97 -32.33
CA ALA A 312 -1.32 11.34 -33.62
C ALA A 312 0.18 11.39 -33.94
N SER A 313 0.72 10.31 -34.50
CA SER A 313 2.12 10.24 -34.89
C SER A 313 2.30 9.58 -36.25
N GLU A 314 3.11 10.18 -37.11
CA GLU A 314 3.63 9.54 -38.31
C GLU A 314 4.73 8.56 -37.90
N ARG A 315 4.61 7.31 -38.33
CA ARG A 315 5.63 6.28 -38.06
C ARG A 315 6.50 6.10 -39.30
N LEU A 316 7.81 6.07 -39.08
CA LEU A 316 8.80 5.82 -40.12
C LEU A 316 9.46 4.45 -39.90
N PRO A 317 9.75 3.68 -40.97
CA PRO A 317 10.56 2.48 -40.85
C PRO A 317 11.95 2.78 -40.26
N ALA A 318 12.61 1.74 -39.76
CA ALA A 318 13.99 1.85 -39.32
C ALA A 318 14.86 2.38 -40.48
N HIS A 319 15.61 3.45 -40.21
CA HIS A 319 16.45 4.10 -41.21
C HIS A 319 17.68 4.72 -40.57
N VAL A 320 18.66 5.03 -41.40
CA VAL A 320 19.82 5.87 -41.07
C VAL A 320 19.90 7.04 -42.04
N VAL A 321 20.55 8.12 -41.64
CA VAL A 321 20.77 9.29 -42.50
C VAL A 321 22.23 9.30 -42.94
N GLY A 322 22.46 9.34 -44.25
CA GLY A 322 23.79 9.38 -44.84
C GLY A 322 24.55 10.64 -44.45
N ASP A 323 25.83 10.49 -44.14
CA ASP A 323 26.80 11.58 -43.97
C ASP A 323 27.78 11.67 -45.16
N GLY A 324 27.63 10.78 -46.15
CA GLY A 324 28.51 10.66 -47.32
C GLY A 324 29.89 10.07 -47.02
N GLN A 325 30.15 9.60 -45.80
CA GLN A 325 31.46 9.08 -45.38
C GLN A 325 31.39 7.66 -44.82
N ARG A 326 30.37 7.37 -44.01
CA ARG A 326 30.21 6.09 -43.29
C ARG A 326 29.30 5.14 -44.05
N THR A 327 29.60 3.85 -43.94
CA THR A 327 28.75 2.78 -44.42
C THR A 327 27.44 2.71 -43.62
N VAL A 328 26.40 2.10 -44.19
CA VAL A 328 25.14 1.85 -43.48
C VAL A 328 25.36 1.08 -42.17
N ALA A 329 26.26 0.08 -42.16
CA ALA A 329 26.61 -0.67 -40.96
C ALA A 329 27.19 0.23 -39.84
N GLU A 330 28.10 1.15 -40.19
CA GLU A 330 28.69 2.10 -39.25
C GLU A 330 27.66 3.13 -38.76
N LEU A 331 26.78 3.60 -39.64
CA LEU A 331 25.69 4.51 -39.27
C LEU A 331 24.69 3.84 -38.31
N ILE A 332 24.37 2.56 -38.51
CA ILE A 332 23.54 1.79 -37.56
C ILE A 332 24.23 1.68 -36.20
N ALA A 333 25.54 1.39 -36.18
CA ALA A 333 26.30 1.30 -34.94
C ALA A 333 26.31 2.63 -34.19
N LEU A 334 26.51 3.74 -34.90
CA LEU A 334 26.46 5.10 -34.34
C LEU A 334 25.06 5.43 -33.79
N GLU A 335 24.01 5.16 -34.54
CA GLU A 335 22.63 5.41 -34.14
C GLU A 335 22.27 4.60 -32.87
N ASN A 336 22.73 3.35 -32.76
CA ASN A 336 22.54 2.48 -31.59
C ASN A 336 23.39 2.83 -30.36
N GLN A 337 24.33 3.78 -30.47
CA GLN A 337 25.03 4.38 -29.32
C GLN A 337 24.18 5.46 -28.63
N SER A 338 23.09 5.92 -29.27
CA SER A 338 22.16 6.86 -28.66
C SER A 338 21.60 6.31 -27.35
N PRO A 339 21.62 7.08 -26.24
CA PRO A 339 21.05 6.65 -24.95
C PRO A 339 19.53 6.48 -25.03
N LEU A 340 18.88 7.01 -26.07
CA LEU A 340 17.45 6.83 -26.31
C LEU A 340 17.11 5.41 -26.81
N ARG A 341 18.09 4.68 -27.38
CA ARG A 341 17.89 3.34 -27.94
C ARG A 341 18.32 2.26 -26.95
N ALA A 342 17.35 1.49 -26.46
CA ALA A 342 17.60 0.34 -25.59
C ALA A 342 17.32 -1.00 -26.29
N ASN A 343 17.76 -2.09 -25.66
CA ASN A 343 17.32 -3.43 -26.03
C ASN A 343 15.82 -3.59 -25.68
N GLY A 344 15.09 -4.35 -26.49
CA GLY A 344 13.67 -4.62 -26.25
C GLY A 344 12.76 -3.38 -26.32
N HIS A 345 11.83 -3.28 -25.37
CA HIS A 345 10.79 -2.24 -25.32
C HIS A 345 10.89 -1.31 -24.10
N ASN A 346 12.03 -1.33 -23.41
CA ASN A 346 12.22 -0.63 -22.14
C ASN A 346 12.71 0.82 -22.33
N GLY A 347 13.38 1.12 -23.45
CA GLY A 347 13.80 2.47 -23.82
C GLY A 347 12.76 3.25 -24.62
N VAL A 348 13.06 4.54 -24.84
CA VAL A 348 12.25 5.44 -25.68
C VAL A 348 12.20 4.92 -27.13
N LEU A 349 13.36 4.51 -27.64
CA LEU A 349 13.54 3.87 -28.94
C LEU A 349 14.09 2.45 -28.77
N THR A 350 13.80 1.58 -29.74
CA THR A 350 14.40 0.24 -29.80
C THR A 350 15.66 0.29 -30.65
N ARG A 351 16.68 -0.47 -30.27
CA ARG A 351 17.88 -0.65 -31.09
C ARG A 351 17.55 -1.24 -32.46
N ILE A 352 18.26 -0.76 -33.48
CA ILE A 352 18.19 -1.27 -34.84
C ILE A 352 19.03 -2.55 -34.89
N VAL A 353 18.38 -3.68 -35.12
CA VAL A 353 19.06 -4.98 -35.27
C VAL A 353 19.05 -5.40 -36.74
N VAL A 354 20.22 -5.78 -37.23
CA VAL A 354 20.42 -6.35 -38.57
C VAL A 354 20.14 -7.86 -38.51
N ASP A 355 18.89 -8.23 -38.78
CA ASP A 355 18.43 -9.61 -38.88
C ASP A 355 18.31 -10.05 -40.35
N ASP A 356 17.87 -11.30 -40.56
CA ASP A 356 17.66 -11.86 -41.90
C ASP A 356 16.60 -11.07 -42.71
N VAL A 357 15.65 -10.42 -42.04
CA VAL A 357 14.62 -9.59 -42.68
C VAL A 357 15.23 -8.31 -43.26
N VAL A 358 16.12 -7.64 -42.52
CA VAL A 358 16.88 -6.48 -43.05
C VAL A 358 17.72 -6.93 -44.24
N ARG A 359 18.47 -8.03 -44.11
CA ARG A 359 19.34 -8.54 -45.18
C ARG A 359 18.55 -8.88 -46.45
N ALA A 360 17.43 -9.59 -46.31
CA ALA A 360 16.56 -9.94 -47.43
C ALA A 360 15.91 -8.69 -48.06
N GLY A 361 15.47 -7.72 -47.24
CA GLY A 361 14.90 -6.47 -47.70
C GLY A 361 15.87 -5.64 -48.53
N LEU A 362 17.11 -5.49 -48.07
CA LEU A 362 18.17 -4.78 -48.80
C LEU A 362 18.53 -5.49 -50.10
N ALA A 363 18.67 -6.83 -50.08
CA ALA A 363 18.95 -7.62 -51.27
C ALA A 363 17.86 -7.46 -52.35
N LYS A 364 16.58 -7.45 -51.95
CA LYS A 364 15.43 -7.22 -52.86
C LYS A 364 15.47 -5.83 -53.51
N GLN A 365 16.03 -4.84 -52.82
CA GLN A 365 16.19 -3.47 -53.32
C GLN A 365 17.51 -3.26 -54.06
N GLY A 366 18.37 -4.29 -54.16
CA GLY A 366 19.71 -4.17 -54.75
C GLY A 366 20.69 -3.32 -53.92
N ARG A 367 20.44 -3.18 -52.62
CA ARG A 367 21.24 -2.36 -51.69
C ARG A 367 22.07 -3.23 -50.74
N SER A 368 23.12 -2.67 -50.13
CA SER A 368 24.00 -3.38 -49.18
C SER A 368 24.26 -2.59 -47.90
N LEU A 369 24.69 -3.29 -46.85
CA LEU A 369 25.15 -2.67 -45.59
C LEU A 369 26.49 -1.93 -45.73
N ASP A 370 27.27 -2.26 -46.77
CA ASP A 370 28.56 -1.63 -47.08
C ASP A 370 28.41 -0.38 -47.96
N GLU A 371 27.17 -0.04 -48.36
CA GLU A 371 26.87 1.16 -49.13
C GLU A 371 27.11 2.41 -48.27
N VAL A 372 27.64 3.48 -48.87
CA VAL A 372 27.78 4.80 -48.23
C VAL A 372 26.67 5.71 -48.76
N PRO A 373 25.61 5.97 -47.97
CA PRO A 373 24.50 6.80 -48.43
C PRO A 373 24.93 8.26 -48.58
N ALA A 374 24.34 8.96 -49.54
CA ALA A 374 24.69 10.36 -49.80
C ALA A 374 24.34 11.26 -48.59
N PRO A 375 25.03 12.41 -48.41
CA PRO A 375 24.72 13.34 -47.33
C PRO A 375 23.24 13.74 -47.32
N GLY A 376 22.55 13.48 -46.21
CA GLY A 376 21.12 13.78 -46.02
C GLY A 376 20.15 12.75 -46.63
N GLU A 377 20.66 11.71 -47.30
CA GLU A 377 19.83 10.61 -47.81
C GLU A 377 19.27 9.77 -46.64
N ARG A 378 17.95 9.55 -46.62
CA ARG A 378 17.31 8.61 -45.69
C ARG A 378 17.36 7.20 -46.26
N PHE A 379 18.22 6.37 -45.69
CA PHE A 379 18.38 4.97 -46.07
C PHE A 379 17.48 4.08 -45.22
N PHE A 380 16.39 3.56 -45.79
CA PHE A 380 15.44 2.69 -45.09
C PHE A 380 15.93 1.24 -45.05
N LEU A 381 15.96 0.66 -43.85
CA LEU A 381 16.45 -0.71 -43.59
C LEU A 381 15.36 -1.77 -43.71
N ARG A 382 14.08 -1.37 -43.61
CA ARG A 382 12.91 -2.24 -43.65
C ARG A 382 11.75 -1.56 -44.38
N GLU A 383 10.89 -2.35 -45.02
CA GLU A 383 9.61 -1.86 -45.57
C GLU A 383 8.55 -1.72 -44.47
N GLY A 384 8.58 -2.59 -43.45
CA GLY A 384 7.61 -2.58 -42.35
C GLY A 384 7.80 -1.42 -41.37
N VAL A 385 6.69 -0.80 -40.96
CA VAL A 385 6.68 0.37 -40.07
C VAL A 385 6.39 -0.04 -38.62
N ASN A 386 7.45 -0.38 -37.88
CA ASN A 386 7.35 -0.81 -36.48
C ASN A 386 8.42 -0.17 -35.60
N LEU A 387 8.02 0.42 -34.48
CA LEU A 387 8.97 0.93 -33.48
C LEU A 387 9.77 -0.19 -32.83
N SER A 388 9.20 -1.40 -32.71
CA SER A 388 9.85 -2.58 -32.14
C SER A 388 11.06 -3.07 -32.96
N THR A 389 11.17 -2.67 -34.22
CA THR A 389 12.29 -3.02 -35.11
C THR A 389 13.21 -1.83 -35.37
N GLY A 390 13.17 -0.81 -34.52
CA GLY A 390 14.03 0.37 -34.58
C GLY A 390 13.48 1.54 -35.39
N GLY A 391 12.20 1.52 -35.77
CA GLY A 391 11.52 2.66 -36.40
C GLY A 391 11.39 3.87 -35.48
N THR A 392 11.11 5.03 -36.07
CA THR A 392 10.95 6.31 -35.36
C THR A 392 9.52 6.85 -35.50
N ALA A 393 9.16 7.83 -34.69
CA ALA A 393 7.84 8.45 -34.73
C ALA A 393 7.96 9.98 -34.67
N ARG A 394 7.20 10.67 -35.52
CA ARG A 394 7.03 12.12 -35.50
C ARG A 394 5.63 12.46 -35.00
N ASP A 395 5.51 13.36 -34.04
CA ASP A 395 4.22 13.91 -33.62
C ASP A 395 3.60 14.76 -34.75
N VAL A 396 2.33 14.49 -35.04
CA VAL A 396 1.51 15.20 -36.04
C VAL A 396 0.11 15.50 -35.48
N THR A 397 -0.03 15.51 -34.16
CA THR A 397 -1.32 15.66 -33.47
C THR A 397 -2.04 16.96 -33.86
N ASP A 398 -1.32 18.07 -33.96
CA ASP A 398 -1.93 19.36 -34.32
C ASP A 398 -2.13 19.50 -35.84
N GLU A 399 -1.57 18.58 -36.64
CA GLU A 399 -1.68 18.56 -38.10
C GLU A 399 -2.89 17.75 -38.58
N ILE A 400 -3.48 16.87 -37.75
CA ILE A 400 -4.57 15.98 -38.17
C ILE A 400 -5.81 16.77 -38.65
N HIS A 401 -6.31 16.42 -39.84
CA HIS A 401 -7.53 17.02 -40.36
C HIS A 401 -8.74 16.67 -39.48
N PRO A 402 -9.63 17.63 -39.14
CA PRO A 402 -10.77 17.39 -38.25
C PRO A 402 -11.70 16.25 -38.70
N ASP A 403 -11.92 16.08 -40.00
CA ASP A 403 -12.75 14.98 -40.52
C ASP A 403 -12.09 13.61 -40.31
N THR A 404 -10.77 13.53 -40.47
CA THR A 404 -9.99 12.31 -40.21
C THR A 404 -10.02 11.99 -38.71
N ALA A 405 -9.88 12.99 -37.84
CA ALA A 405 -10.02 12.82 -36.40
C ALA A 405 -11.43 12.30 -36.02
N ARG A 406 -12.50 12.87 -36.57
CA ARG A 406 -13.88 12.38 -36.35
C ARG A 406 -14.10 10.96 -36.84
N LEU A 407 -13.48 10.57 -37.96
CA LEU A 407 -13.51 9.18 -38.44
C LEU A 407 -12.81 8.23 -37.46
N CYS A 408 -11.65 8.62 -36.91
CA CYS A 408 -10.95 7.88 -35.87
C CYS A 408 -11.79 7.72 -34.59
N GLU A 409 -12.40 8.80 -34.09
CA GLU A 409 -13.29 8.76 -32.93
C GLU A 409 -14.50 7.86 -33.16
N ARG A 410 -15.08 7.92 -34.37
CA ARG A 410 -16.21 7.06 -34.78
C ARG A 410 -15.79 5.60 -34.85
N ALA A 411 -14.58 5.30 -35.35
CA ALA A 411 -14.04 3.95 -35.42
C ALA A 411 -13.87 3.33 -34.03
N ALA A 412 -13.31 4.09 -33.07
CA ALA A 412 -13.19 3.63 -31.69
C ALA A 412 -14.56 3.35 -31.05
N ARG A 413 -15.54 4.24 -31.24
CA ARG A 413 -16.92 4.06 -30.75
C ARG A 413 -17.65 2.88 -31.40
N ALA A 414 -17.37 2.57 -32.66
CA ALA A 414 -18.00 1.45 -33.36
C ALA A 414 -17.63 0.08 -32.77
N ILE A 415 -16.44 -0.02 -32.15
CA ILE A 415 -15.94 -1.23 -31.49
C ILE A 415 -16.12 -1.18 -29.96
N ASP A 416 -16.52 -0.03 -29.41
CA ASP A 416 -16.65 0.22 -27.98
C ASP A 416 -15.31 0.17 -27.22
N LEU A 417 -14.28 0.82 -27.80
CA LEU A 417 -12.97 1.01 -27.16
C LEU A 417 -12.85 2.42 -26.59
N ASP A 418 -12.67 2.50 -25.27
CA ASP A 418 -12.40 3.72 -24.50
C ASP A 418 -10.97 4.24 -24.73
N ILE A 419 -10.01 3.33 -24.85
CA ILE A 419 -8.63 3.62 -25.26
C ILE A 419 -8.34 2.82 -26.54
N CYS A 420 -8.06 3.51 -27.64
CA CYS A 420 -7.90 2.89 -28.94
C CYS A 420 -6.71 3.45 -29.70
N GLY A 421 -5.75 2.58 -30.06
CA GLY A 421 -4.72 2.90 -31.04
C GLY A 421 -5.18 2.53 -32.44
N ILE A 422 -5.25 3.52 -33.31
CA ILE A 422 -5.75 3.40 -34.67
C ILE A 422 -4.57 3.51 -35.63
N ASP A 423 -4.34 2.45 -36.39
CA ASP A 423 -3.38 2.46 -37.49
C ASP A 423 -4.10 2.85 -38.77
N LEU A 424 -3.65 3.94 -39.39
CA LEU A 424 -4.24 4.45 -40.63
C LEU A 424 -3.17 4.77 -41.66
N VAL A 425 -3.53 4.61 -42.93
CA VAL A 425 -2.69 5.03 -44.06
C VAL A 425 -3.38 6.16 -44.79
N ALA A 426 -2.66 7.25 -45.02
CA ALA A 426 -3.15 8.43 -45.74
C ALA A 426 -2.01 9.04 -46.57
N SER A 427 -2.34 9.73 -47.66
CA SER A 427 -1.33 10.50 -48.42
C SER A 427 -0.74 11.64 -47.59
N ASP A 428 -1.61 12.32 -46.84
CA ASP A 428 -1.29 13.41 -45.93
C ASP A 428 -2.39 13.46 -44.85
N ILE A 429 -2.01 13.43 -43.57
CA ILE A 429 -2.96 13.45 -42.46
C ILE A 429 -3.61 14.83 -42.25
N ALA A 430 -3.01 15.90 -42.81
CA ALA A 430 -3.55 17.26 -42.77
C ALA A 430 -4.70 17.49 -43.77
N GLN A 431 -4.98 16.52 -44.62
CA GLN A 431 -6.10 16.53 -45.56
C GLN A 431 -7.18 15.53 -45.13
N PRO A 432 -8.43 15.66 -45.62
CA PRO A 432 -9.43 14.61 -45.48
C PRO A 432 -8.88 13.27 -45.99
N LEU A 433 -9.23 12.16 -45.30
CA LEU A 433 -8.64 10.84 -45.52
C LEU A 433 -8.59 10.39 -47.00
N GLY A 434 -9.57 10.80 -47.82
CA GLY A 434 -9.53 10.60 -49.27
C GLY A 434 -9.48 9.12 -49.66
N ARG A 435 -8.38 8.71 -50.32
CA ARG A 435 -8.10 7.30 -50.68
C ARG A 435 -7.41 6.50 -49.57
N GLY A 436 -7.18 7.11 -48.40
CA GLY A 436 -6.65 6.45 -47.22
C GLY A 436 -7.68 5.54 -46.54
N ALA A 437 -7.21 4.72 -45.60
CA ALA A 437 -8.05 3.79 -44.86
C ALA A 437 -7.51 3.51 -43.46
N ILE A 438 -8.40 3.10 -42.56
CA ILE A 438 -8.03 2.52 -41.26
C ILE A 438 -7.64 1.05 -41.50
N ILE A 439 -6.42 0.71 -41.08
CA ILE A 439 -5.81 -0.60 -41.29
C ILE A 439 -6.11 -1.53 -40.12
N GLU A 440 -6.03 -1.02 -38.88
CA GLU A 440 -6.14 -1.82 -37.66
C GLU A 440 -6.54 -0.96 -36.45
N LEU A 441 -7.26 -1.56 -35.51
CA LEU A 441 -7.56 -0.98 -34.19
C LEU A 441 -6.91 -1.83 -33.10
N ASN A 442 -6.36 -1.18 -32.07
CA ASN A 442 -5.64 -1.83 -30.98
C ASN A 442 -6.25 -1.41 -29.64
N ALA A 443 -6.65 -2.37 -28.81
CA ALA A 443 -7.25 -2.14 -27.49
C ALA A 443 -6.22 -1.84 -26.38
N ALA A 444 -4.96 -2.28 -26.55
CA ALA A 444 -3.85 -2.02 -25.63
C ALA A 444 -2.71 -1.27 -26.35
N PRO A 445 -2.94 -0.03 -26.82
CA PRO A 445 -1.97 0.66 -27.63
C PRO A 445 -0.72 1.04 -26.83
N GLY A 446 0.45 0.90 -27.46
CA GLY A 446 1.68 1.47 -26.93
C GLY A 446 1.68 2.99 -27.07
N ILE A 447 1.81 3.72 -25.96
CA ILE A 447 1.71 5.19 -25.95
C ILE A 447 3.06 5.90 -25.97
N ARG A 448 4.17 5.16 -25.83
CA ARG A 448 5.53 5.72 -25.75
C ARG A 448 5.89 6.67 -26.89
N MET A 449 5.37 6.40 -28.09
CA MET A 449 5.63 7.19 -29.30
C MET A 449 4.97 8.57 -29.27
N HIS A 450 3.91 8.73 -28.48
CA HIS A 450 3.22 10.00 -28.28
C HIS A 450 3.83 10.78 -27.11
N GLU A 451 4.21 10.08 -26.05
CA GLU A 451 4.91 10.66 -24.88
C GLU A 451 6.31 11.15 -25.23
N HIS A 452 7.03 10.39 -26.05
CA HIS A 452 8.43 10.65 -26.39
C HIS A 452 8.66 10.43 -27.89
N PRO A 453 8.10 11.29 -28.76
CA PRO A 453 8.33 11.20 -30.20
C PRO A 453 9.81 11.51 -30.53
N SER A 454 10.32 10.93 -31.61
CA SER A 454 11.66 11.23 -32.14
C SER A 454 11.74 12.64 -32.72
N GLU A 455 10.62 13.17 -33.22
CA GLU A 455 10.49 14.50 -33.78
C GLU A 455 9.11 15.08 -33.40
N GLY A 456 9.03 16.38 -33.11
CA GLY A 456 7.77 17.05 -32.74
C GLY A 456 7.53 17.12 -31.23
N LYS A 457 6.28 17.38 -30.83
CA LYS A 457 5.93 17.72 -29.44
C LYS A 457 5.46 16.48 -28.65
N PRO A 458 6.01 16.23 -27.45
CA PRO A 458 5.46 15.26 -26.49
C PRO A 458 3.98 15.51 -26.17
N ARG A 459 3.18 14.44 -26.07
CA ARG A 459 1.76 14.46 -25.68
C ARG A 459 1.57 13.68 -24.39
N ASP A 460 0.94 14.31 -23.39
CA ASP A 460 0.63 13.73 -22.07
C ASP A 460 -0.59 12.78 -22.18
N VAL A 461 -0.33 11.61 -22.74
CA VAL A 461 -1.34 10.56 -22.95
C VAL A 461 -1.66 9.85 -21.64
N GLY A 462 -0.64 9.62 -20.80
CA GLY A 462 -0.83 9.08 -19.45
C GLY A 462 -1.80 9.94 -18.65
N GLY A 463 -1.67 11.27 -18.73
CA GLY A 463 -2.60 12.24 -18.15
C GLY A 463 -4.02 12.08 -18.65
N ALA A 464 -4.22 11.97 -19.97
CA ALA A 464 -5.54 11.77 -20.56
C ALA A 464 -6.21 10.46 -20.10
N ILE A 465 -5.46 9.36 -19.99
CA ILE A 465 -5.97 8.08 -19.46
C ILE A 465 -6.39 8.22 -17.99
N VAL A 466 -5.55 8.87 -17.17
CA VAL A 466 -5.87 9.09 -15.75
C VAL A 466 -7.06 10.05 -15.59
N GLU A 467 -7.22 11.03 -16.48
CA GLU A 467 -8.39 11.92 -16.53
C GLU A 467 -9.68 11.18 -16.88
N MET A 468 -9.65 10.26 -17.84
CA MET A 468 -10.79 9.38 -18.14
C MET A 468 -11.18 8.53 -16.93
N LEU A 469 -10.21 7.95 -16.23
CA LEU A 469 -10.45 7.10 -15.06
C LEU A 469 -10.96 7.90 -13.85
N TYR A 470 -10.41 9.09 -13.66
CA TYR A 470 -10.73 10.02 -12.58
C TYR A 470 -10.87 11.42 -13.16
N PRO A 471 -12.08 11.83 -13.56
CA PRO A 471 -12.32 13.19 -14.04
C PRO A 471 -11.90 14.25 -13.02
N PRO A 472 -11.65 15.50 -13.43
CA PRO A 472 -11.29 16.56 -12.49
C PRO A 472 -12.33 16.70 -11.36
N GLY A 473 -11.87 16.66 -10.11
CA GLY A 473 -12.72 16.69 -8.92
C GLY A 473 -13.32 15.34 -8.50
N ALA A 474 -13.20 14.29 -9.32
CA ALA A 474 -13.63 12.95 -8.94
C ALA A 474 -12.73 12.40 -7.82
N PRO A 475 -13.31 11.78 -6.77
CA PRO A 475 -12.53 11.17 -5.70
C PRO A 475 -11.81 9.90 -6.22
N SER A 476 -10.54 9.76 -5.85
CA SER A 476 -9.77 8.53 -6.03
C SER A 476 -9.61 7.73 -4.74
N ARG A 477 -10.10 8.26 -3.61
CA ARG A 477 -9.91 7.70 -2.28
C ARG A 477 -11.23 7.70 -1.53
N ILE A 478 -11.37 6.71 -0.67
CA ILE A 478 -12.34 6.74 0.42
C ILE A 478 -11.71 7.42 1.64
N PRO A 479 -12.50 8.05 2.53
CA PRO A 479 -11.96 8.59 3.77
C PRO A 479 -11.35 7.49 4.64
N ILE A 480 -10.27 7.82 5.35
CA ILE A 480 -9.57 6.91 6.26
C ILE A 480 -9.52 7.51 7.67
N VAL A 481 -10.01 6.77 8.66
CA VAL A 481 -9.79 7.02 10.09
C VAL A 481 -8.79 6.00 10.62
N SER A 482 -7.60 6.44 11.02
CA SER A 482 -6.57 5.55 11.57
C SER A 482 -6.44 5.70 13.09
N ILE A 483 -6.35 4.58 13.81
CA ILE A 483 -6.44 4.57 15.26
C ILE A 483 -5.25 3.82 15.84
N THR A 484 -4.49 4.49 16.70
CA THR A 484 -3.37 3.89 17.43
C THR A 484 -3.35 4.27 18.90
N GLY A 485 -2.42 3.66 19.63
CA GLY A 485 -2.22 3.80 21.08
C GLY A 485 -1.90 2.48 21.76
N THR A 486 -1.62 2.51 23.06
CA THR A 486 -1.37 1.29 23.86
C THR A 486 -2.69 0.58 24.15
N ASN A 487 -3.64 1.26 24.80
CA ASN A 487 -4.96 0.74 25.16
C ASN A 487 -6.10 1.48 24.47
N GLY A 488 -7.28 0.86 24.36
CA GLY A 488 -8.50 1.53 23.87
C GLY A 488 -8.66 1.60 22.34
N LYS A 489 -7.65 1.16 21.57
CA LYS A 489 -7.69 1.11 20.10
C LYS A 489 -8.95 0.41 19.58
N THR A 490 -9.10 -0.87 19.88
CA THR A 490 -10.20 -1.72 19.37
C THR A 490 -11.58 -1.16 19.71
N THR A 491 -11.79 -0.72 20.95
CA THR A 491 -13.07 -0.12 21.35
C THR A 491 -13.34 1.17 20.57
N THR A 492 -12.33 2.04 20.44
CA THR A 492 -12.47 3.29 19.69
C THR A 492 -12.76 3.01 18.22
N THR A 493 -12.06 2.06 17.60
CA THR A 493 -12.30 1.60 16.22
C THR A 493 -13.74 1.12 16.04
N ARG A 494 -14.25 0.28 16.96
CA ARG A 494 -15.62 -0.23 16.92
C ARG A 494 -16.67 0.86 17.13
N MET A 495 -16.43 1.81 18.04
CA MET A 495 -17.32 2.96 18.25
C MET A 495 -17.37 3.85 17.00
N VAL A 496 -16.22 4.17 16.41
CA VAL A 496 -16.14 4.94 15.16
C VAL A 496 -16.85 4.21 14.02
N GLY A 497 -16.58 2.91 13.84
CA GLY A 497 -17.24 2.10 12.82
C GLY A 497 -18.76 2.01 13.00
N HIS A 498 -19.23 1.90 14.25
CA HIS A 498 -20.66 1.88 14.57
C HIS A 498 -21.35 3.22 14.29
N ILE A 499 -20.70 4.34 14.62
CA ILE A 499 -21.22 5.68 14.31
C ILE A 499 -21.27 5.90 12.79
N LEU A 500 -20.19 5.60 12.06
CA LEU A 500 -20.11 5.83 10.63
C LEU A 500 -21.06 4.91 9.85
N GLY A 501 -21.24 3.65 10.28
CA GLY A 501 -22.21 2.74 9.69
C GLY A 501 -23.65 3.25 9.77
N ALA A 502 -23.99 3.99 10.84
CA ALA A 502 -25.32 4.60 10.99
C ALA A 502 -25.58 5.76 10.02
N THR A 503 -24.57 6.24 9.29
CA THR A 503 -24.75 7.23 8.21
C THR A 503 -25.23 6.59 6.90
N GLY A 504 -25.29 5.25 6.83
CA GLY A 504 -25.59 4.49 5.62
C GLY A 504 -24.34 4.11 4.81
N ALA A 505 -23.16 4.52 5.25
CA ALA A 505 -21.89 4.14 4.62
C ALA A 505 -21.51 2.68 4.93
N THR A 506 -20.99 1.99 3.93
CA THR A 506 -20.34 0.69 4.09
C THR A 506 -18.95 0.90 4.70
N VAL A 507 -18.84 0.64 6.00
CA VAL A 507 -17.57 0.76 6.73
C VAL A 507 -16.72 -0.49 6.52
N GLY A 508 -15.48 -0.31 6.08
CA GLY A 508 -14.43 -1.31 6.13
C GLY A 508 -13.58 -1.08 7.37
N MET A 509 -13.43 -2.09 8.24
CA MET A 509 -12.82 -1.93 9.55
C MET A 509 -11.80 -3.04 9.83
N THR A 510 -10.64 -2.66 10.36
CA THR A 510 -9.64 -3.60 10.88
C THR A 510 -9.57 -3.52 12.40
N THR A 511 -9.45 -4.66 13.08
CA THR A 511 -9.39 -4.76 14.55
C THR A 511 -8.39 -5.84 14.97
N THR A 512 -8.10 -5.95 16.27
CA THR A 512 -7.31 -7.08 16.81
C THR A 512 -7.94 -8.45 16.52
N GLU A 513 -9.25 -8.54 16.30
CA GLU A 513 -9.96 -9.82 16.15
C GLU A 513 -10.34 -10.16 14.71
N GLY A 514 -10.37 -9.18 13.81
CA GLY A 514 -10.72 -9.43 12.42
C GLY A 514 -10.98 -8.21 11.54
N ILE A 515 -11.12 -8.50 10.25
CA ILE A 515 -11.49 -7.58 9.18
C ILE A 515 -13.01 -7.64 9.00
N HIS A 516 -13.65 -6.47 9.00
CA HIS A 516 -15.09 -6.34 8.89
C HIS A 516 -15.47 -5.43 7.73
N VAL A 517 -16.51 -5.80 6.97
CA VAL A 517 -17.07 -4.97 5.90
C VAL A 517 -18.59 -4.91 6.09
N GLY A 518 -19.14 -3.70 6.20
CA GLY A 518 -20.58 -3.50 6.40
C GLY A 518 -21.13 -4.19 7.66
N GLY A 519 -20.30 -4.29 8.71
CA GLY A 519 -20.65 -4.96 9.97
C GLY A 519 -20.49 -6.48 9.98
N ARG A 520 -20.07 -7.12 8.87
CA ARG A 520 -19.81 -8.56 8.79
C ARG A 520 -18.31 -8.84 8.91
N CYS A 521 -17.91 -9.78 9.76
CA CYS A 521 -16.53 -10.26 9.81
C CYS A 521 -16.25 -11.12 8.58
N ILE A 522 -15.26 -10.74 7.77
CA ILE A 522 -14.86 -11.45 6.55
C ILE A 522 -13.57 -12.25 6.74
N ALA A 523 -12.78 -11.93 7.76
CA ALA A 523 -11.57 -12.66 8.13
C ALA A 523 -11.27 -12.44 9.63
N SER A 524 -11.03 -13.52 10.37
CA SER A 524 -10.66 -13.49 11.79
C SER A 524 -9.15 -13.58 11.99
N GLY A 525 -8.64 -12.99 13.08
CA GLY A 525 -7.23 -13.02 13.49
C GLY A 525 -6.67 -11.62 13.81
N ASP A 526 -5.38 -11.54 14.17
CA ASP A 526 -4.71 -10.25 14.33
C ASP A 526 -4.57 -9.55 12.98
N THR A 527 -5.46 -8.58 12.75
CA THR A 527 -5.63 -7.92 11.47
C THR A 527 -5.32 -6.42 11.56
N THR A 528 -4.40 -6.04 12.45
CA THR A 528 -4.00 -4.65 12.69
C THR A 528 -2.80 -4.17 11.83
N GLY A 529 -2.43 -4.96 10.81
CA GLY A 529 -1.30 -4.72 9.93
C GLY A 529 -1.67 -4.19 8.53
N PRO A 530 -0.67 -3.82 7.71
CA PRO A 530 -0.89 -3.22 6.40
C PRO A 530 -1.58 -4.15 5.39
N GLY A 531 -1.38 -5.47 5.50
CA GLY A 531 -2.09 -6.44 4.65
C GLY A 531 -3.61 -6.34 4.83
N SER A 532 -4.07 -6.31 6.08
CA SER A 532 -5.49 -6.17 6.42
C SER A 532 -6.05 -4.81 6.02
N ALA A 533 -5.28 -3.73 6.19
CA ALA A 533 -5.67 -2.42 5.69
C ALA A 533 -5.84 -2.43 4.17
N ARG A 534 -4.95 -3.08 3.41
CA ARG A 534 -5.09 -3.22 1.95
C ARG A 534 -6.30 -4.05 1.55
N THR A 535 -6.65 -5.10 2.30
CA THR A 535 -7.91 -5.84 2.06
C THR A 535 -9.11 -4.90 2.08
N ILE A 536 -9.19 -3.98 3.04
CA ILE A 536 -10.24 -2.95 3.11
C ILE A 536 -10.12 -1.93 1.98
N LEU A 537 -8.92 -1.38 1.77
CA LEU A 537 -8.69 -0.32 0.78
C LEU A 537 -8.86 -0.81 -0.66
N PHE A 538 -8.79 -2.11 -0.90
CA PHE A 538 -9.09 -2.71 -2.20
C PHE A 538 -10.49 -3.32 -2.25
N ASP A 539 -11.35 -3.19 -1.25
CA ASP A 539 -12.73 -3.68 -1.37
C ASP A 539 -13.62 -2.63 -2.09
N PRO A 540 -14.24 -2.95 -3.24
CA PRO A 540 -15.03 -1.98 -4.02
C PRO A 540 -16.34 -1.58 -3.35
N THR A 541 -16.76 -2.29 -2.29
CA THR A 541 -18.00 -1.98 -1.56
C THR A 541 -17.80 -0.97 -0.45
N VAL A 542 -16.55 -0.73 -0.04
CA VAL A 542 -16.23 0.15 1.09
C VAL A 542 -16.34 1.62 0.70
N ASP A 543 -17.07 2.38 1.52
CA ASP A 543 -17.24 3.83 1.43
C ASP A 543 -16.25 4.60 2.30
N ILE A 544 -15.86 4.01 3.44
CA ILE A 544 -14.99 4.62 4.45
C ILE A 544 -14.21 3.53 5.21
N ALA A 545 -12.92 3.77 5.46
CA ALA A 545 -12.06 2.85 6.18
C ALA A 545 -11.82 3.31 7.64
N VAL A 546 -11.94 2.39 8.59
CA VAL A 546 -11.62 2.61 10.01
C VAL A 546 -10.56 1.58 10.43
N LEU A 547 -9.32 2.03 10.52
CA LEU A 547 -8.16 1.15 10.58
C LEU A 547 -7.53 1.17 11.97
N GLU A 548 -7.67 0.07 12.72
CA GLU A 548 -6.83 -0.15 13.89
C GLU A 548 -5.38 -0.42 13.44
N THR A 549 -4.46 0.46 13.85
CA THR A 549 -3.06 0.43 13.44
C THR A 549 -2.17 0.18 14.66
N ALA A 550 -1.75 -1.07 14.83
CA ALA A 550 -0.91 -1.48 15.96
C ALA A 550 0.59 -1.29 15.66
N ARG A 551 1.39 -1.23 16.74
CA ARG A 551 2.85 -1.04 16.67
C ARG A 551 3.54 -2.15 15.85
N GLY A 552 3.08 -3.40 16.00
CA GLY A 552 3.65 -4.55 15.29
C GLY A 552 3.51 -4.45 13.78
N GLY A 553 2.37 -3.96 13.27
CA GLY A 553 2.16 -3.71 11.86
C GLY A 553 3.13 -2.65 11.31
N ILE A 554 3.23 -1.51 12.02
CA ILE A 554 4.11 -0.39 11.64
C ILE A 554 5.58 -0.84 11.56
N VAL A 555 6.08 -1.51 12.61
CA VAL A 555 7.50 -1.91 12.70
C VAL A 555 7.88 -2.97 11.69
N ARG A 556 6.96 -3.90 11.39
CA ARG A 556 7.27 -5.06 10.53
C ARG A 556 7.09 -4.75 9.05
N ARG A 557 6.12 -3.92 8.68
CA ARG A 557 5.67 -3.73 7.29
C ARG A 557 5.29 -2.29 6.92
N GLY A 558 5.30 -1.34 7.85
CA GLY A 558 4.87 0.04 7.65
C GLY A 558 3.34 0.19 7.68
N LEU A 559 2.85 1.38 7.33
CA LEU A 559 1.42 1.66 7.17
C LEU A 559 0.88 1.01 5.88
N GLY A 560 -0.39 0.61 5.90
CA GLY A 560 -1.08 0.03 4.73
C GLY A 560 -1.63 1.07 3.75
N TYR A 561 -1.45 2.34 4.07
CA TYR A 561 -1.94 3.51 3.36
C TYR A 561 -0.87 4.61 3.40
N ASP A 562 -0.95 5.56 2.49
CA ASP A 562 -0.04 6.70 2.41
C ASP A 562 -0.42 7.82 3.38
N TRP A 563 -1.70 8.18 3.52
CA TRP A 563 -2.19 9.12 4.53
C TRP A 563 -3.63 8.84 4.98
N SER A 564 -4.05 9.46 6.08
CA SER A 564 -5.41 9.40 6.63
C SER A 564 -6.05 10.78 6.75
N ASP A 565 -7.39 10.83 6.70
CA ASP A 565 -8.17 12.07 6.91
C ASP A 565 -8.23 12.45 8.38
N VAL A 566 -8.39 11.43 9.23
CA VAL A 566 -8.42 11.56 10.68
C VAL A 566 -7.53 10.50 11.29
N ALA A 567 -6.68 10.87 12.24
CA ALA A 567 -5.98 9.93 13.09
C ALA A 567 -6.34 10.14 14.57
N ILE A 568 -6.35 9.06 15.33
CA ILE A 568 -6.58 9.06 16.77
C ILE A 568 -5.38 8.41 17.48
N MET A 569 -4.83 9.11 18.47
CA MET A 569 -3.90 8.54 19.44
C MET A 569 -4.57 8.51 20.81
N THR A 570 -4.86 7.32 21.30
CA THR A 570 -5.66 7.11 22.53
C THR A 570 -4.86 7.28 23.81
N ASN A 571 -3.65 6.70 23.88
CA ASN A 571 -2.69 6.80 24.99
C ASN A 571 -1.38 6.09 24.59
N ILE A 572 -0.32 6.36 25.35
CA ILE A 572 1.01 5.77 25.26
C ILE A 572 1.41 5.30 26.67
N GLY A 573 1.71 4.02 26.79
CA GLY A 573 2.13 3.41 28.05
C GLY A 573 2.98 2.16 27.80
N PRO A 574 3.61 1.62 28.86
CA PRO A 574 4.50 0.47 28.75
C PRO A 574 3.74 -0.77 28.28
N ASP A 575 4.11 -1.25 27.10
CA ASP A 575 3.60 -2.48 26.49
C ASP A 575 4.61 -2.99 25.46
N HIS A 576 4.75 -4.30 25.33
CA HIS A 576 5.71 -4.93 24.42
C HIS A 576 7.18 -4.45 24.56
N LEU A 577 7.58 -3.96 25.73
CA LEU A 577 8.97 -3.57 25.99
C LEU A 577 9.90 -4.79 25.96
N GLY A 578 11.06 -4.66 25.33
CA GLY A 578 12.00 -5.73 25.02
C GLY A 578 11.64 -6.57 23.79
N GLN A 579 10.67 -6.15 22.96
CA GLN A 579 10.25 -6.86 21.74
C GLN A 579 10.43 -6.01 20.48
N ASP A 580 10.85 -6.63 19.38
CA ASP A 580 11.04 -6.01 18.06
C ASP A 580 11.91 -4.71 18.09
N GLY A 581 12.85 -4.61 19.04
CA GLY A 581 13.75 -3.45 19.21
C GLY A 581 13.14 -2.26 19.94
N ILE A 582 12.11 -2.49 20.76
CA ILE A 582 11.42 -1.46 21.55
C ILE A 582 11.87 -1.59 22.99
N GLU A 583 12.67 -0.65 23.48
CA GLU A 583 13.24 -0.72 24.83
C GLU A 583 12.60 0.28 25.80
N SER A 584 11.92 1.30 25.26
CA SER A 584 11.35 2.39 26.04
C SER A 584 9.94 2.80 25.59
N VAL A 585 9.26 3.56 26.44
CA VAL A 585 7.98 4.19 26.11
C VAL A 585 8.15 5.26 25.02
N ASP A 586 9.31 5.92 24.97
CA ASP A 586 9.64 6.88 23.90
C ASP A 586 9.75 6.20 22.53
N ASP A 587 10.27 4.96 22.47
CA ASP A 587 10.28 4.18 21.23
C ASP A 587 8.85 3.85 20.76
N LEU A 588 7.93 3.55 21.69
CA LEU A 588 6.52 3.33 21.36
C LEU A 588 5.87 4.60 20.81
N LEU A 589 6.14 5.76 21.42
CA LEU A 589 5.69 7.05 20.89
C LEU A 589 6.24 7.26 19.48
N TRP A 590 7.56 7.09 19.29
CA TRP A 590 8.23 7.27 18.00
C TRP A 590 7.64 6.41 16.88
N ILE A 591 7.33 5.14 17.16
CA ILE A 591 6.67 4.25 16.20
C ILE A 591 5.27 4.76 15.86
N LYS A 592 4.48 5.14 16.87
CA LYS A 592 3.09 5.57 16.70
C LYS A 592 2.98 6.96 16.07
N MET A 593 4.02 7.80 16.20
CA MET A 593 4.09 9.09 15.53
C MET A 593 3.99 8.98 14.00
N VAL A 594 4.36 7.85 13.41
CA VAL A 594 4.14 7.59 11.96
C VAL A 594 2.65 7.75 11.60
N VAL A 595 1.71 7.38 12.48
CA VAL A 595 0.27 7.58 12.24
C VAL A 595 -0.10 9.07 12.28
N ALA A 596 0.47 9.84 13.21
CA ALA A 596 0.22 11.28 13.34
C ALA A 596 0.83 12.09 12.19
N GLU A 597 2.04 11.76 11.77
CA GLU A 597 2.77 12.39 10.66
C GLU A 597 2.06 12.20 9.31
N ARG A 598 1.33 11.07 9.18
CA ARG A 598 0.61 10.67 7.97
C ARG A 598 -0.88 11.03 8.01
N VAL A 599 -1.28 12.00 8.82
CA VAL A 599 -2.53 12.74 8.60
C VAL A 599 -2.31 13.70 7.43
N ARG A 600 -3.24 13.73 6.47
CA ARG A 600 -3.13 14.61 5.31
C ARG A 600 -3.11 16.08 5.69
N GLU A 601 -2.69 16.94 4.77
CA GLU A 601 -2.79 18.38 4.97
C GLU A 601 -4.24 18.83 5.16
N GLY A 602 -4.46 19.63 6.22
CA GLY A 602 -5.80 20.01 6.68
C GLY A 602 -6.62 18.88 7.32
N GLY A 603 -6.10 17.66 7.41
CA GLY A 603 -6.71 16.56 8.14
C GLY A 603 -6.65 16.75 9.67
N THR A 604 -7.33 15.88 10.41
CA THR A 604 -7.49 16.02 11.88
C THR A 604 -6.69 14.98 12.66
N LEU A 605 -5.96 15.43 13.67
CA LEU A 605 -5.27 14.57 14.64
C LEU A 605 -5.94 14.72 16.01
N VAL A 606 -6.58 13.65 16.47
CA VAL A 606 -7.27 13.56 17.77
C VAL A 606 -6.30 12.99 18.80
N LEU A 607 -6.04 13.75 19.87
CA LEU A 607 -5.04 13.43 20.90
C LEU A 607 -5.67 13.44 22.28
N ASN A 608 -5.23 12.51 23.13
CA ASN A 608 -5.57 12.53 24.55
C ASN A 608 -4.69 13.54 25.30
N ALA A 609 -5.30 14.58 25.88
CA ALA A 609 -4.59 15.58 26.69
C ALA A 609 -4.32 15.11 28.13
N ASP A 610 -4.91 14.00 28.57
CA ASP A 610 -4.59 13.37 29.87
C ASP A 610 -3.27 12.59 29.83
N ASP A 611 -2.76 12.32 28.62
CA ASP A 611 -1.48 11.67 28.40
C ASP A 611 -0.41 12.73 28.08
N PRO A 612 0.59 12.94 28.96
CA PRO A 612 1.60 13.99 28.77
C PRO A 612 2.43 13.83 27.49
N LEU A 613 2.68 12.59 27.04
CA LEU A 613 3.44 12.33 25.82
C LEU A 613 2.63 12.74 24.59
N LEU A 614 1.32 12.44 24.59
CA LEU A 614 0.42 12.84 23.50
C LEU A 614 0.11 14.34 23.52
N ALA A 615 -0.01 14.95 24.69
CA ALA A 615 -0.18 16.40 24.84
C ALA A 615 0.97 17.19 24.19
N ALA A 616 2.19 16.65 24.20
CA ALA A 616 3.38 17.28 23.62
C ALA A 616 3.56 17.00 22.11
N VAL A 617 2.78 16.10 21.50
CA VAL A 617 2.93 15.72 20.07
C VAL A 617 2.89 16.92 19.12
N PRO A 618 1.98 17.91 19.26
CA PRO A 618 1.95 19.06 18.36
C PRO A 618 3.24 19.89 18.36
N GLU A 619 3.98 19.88 19.47
CA GLU A 619 5.23 20.63 19.64
C GLU A 619 6.46 19.81 19.23
N HIS A 620 6.31 18.51 18.98
CA HIS A 620 7.41 17.65 18.57
C HIS A 620 7.98 18.08 17.21
N ARG A 621 9.31 18.06 17.06
CA ARG A 621 10.04 18.56 15.87
C ARG A 621 9.59 17.99 14.53
N ARG A 622 9.00 16.78 14.54
CA ARG A 622 8.46 16.12 13.34
C ARG A 622 7.07 16.62 12.94
N MET A 623 6.33 17.20 13.88
CA MET A 623 4.98 17.71 13.68
C MET A 623 4.95 19.21 13.41
N THR A 624 5.90 19.99 13.92
CA THR A 624 5.88 21.47 13.83
C THR A 624 5.87 22.03 12.40
N LYS A 625 6.33 21.24 11.41
CA LYS A 625 6.30 21.61 9.98
C LYS A 625 5.05 21.14 9.25
N LEU A 626 4.14 20.44 9.92
CA LEU A 626 2.96 19.79 9.35
C LEU A 626 1.70 20.58 9.70
N SER A 627 0.95 21.02 8.69
CA SER A 627 -0.31 21.76 8.86
C SER A 627 -1.49 20.81 9.07
N ARG A 628 -1.83 20.51 10.34
CA ARG A 628 -2.90 19.57 10.75
C ARG A 628 -3.83 20.23 11.75
N ASN A 629 -5.11 19.88 11.70
CA ASN A 629 -6.07 20.30 12.72
C ASN A 629 -5.89 19.44 13.96
N ILE A 630 -5.42 20.03 15.06
CA ILE A 630 -5.30 19.33 16.34
C ILE A 630 -6.62 19.40 17.08
N VAL A 631 -7.06 18.27 17.62
CA VAL A 631 -8.23 18.16 18.50
C VAL A 631 -7.80 17.42 19.75
N PHE A 632 -8.05 18.00 20.92
CA PHE A 632 -7.76 17.35 22.20
C PHE A 632 -9.03 16.81 22.85
N PHE A 633 -8.90 15.71 23.57
CA PHE A 633 -9.91 15.28 24.54
C PHE A 633 -9.27 15.04 25.91
N SER A 634 -10.03 15.26 26.98
CA SER A 634 -9.59 15.01 28.36
C SER A 634 -10.79 14.73 29.26
N LEU A 635 -10.67 13.75 30.16
CA LEU A 635 -11.67 13.50 31.21
C LEU A 635 -11.73 14.63 32.23
N ASP A 636 -10.67 15.42 32.36
CA ASP A 636 -10.58 16.55 33.30
C ASP A 636 -10.91 17.88 32.59
N PRO A 637 -12.06 18.52 32.91
CA PRO A 637 -12.41 19.81 32.33
C PRO A 637 -11.46 20.95 32.73
N SER A 638 -10.61 20.73 33.74
CA SER A 638 -9.60 21.69 34.19
C SER A 638 -8.22 21.49 33.55
N ASN A 639 -8.04 20.47 32.70
CA ASN A 639 -6.79 20.17 32.02
C ASN A 639 -6.24 21.40 31.27
N ALA A 640 -5.02 21.82 31.64
CA ALA A 640 -4.42 23.05 31.13
C ALA A 640 -4.20 23.02 29.61
N VAL A 641 -3.74 21.88 29.07
CA VAL A 641 -3.46 21.73 27.63
C VAL A 641 -4.74 21.88 26.82
N LEU A 642 -5.82 21.23 27.25
CA LEU A 642 -7.14 21.36 26.61
C LEU A 642 -7.65 22.81 26.67
N ARG A 643 -7.59 23.44 27.84
CA ARG A 643 -8.06 24.82 28.04
C ARG A 643 -7.30 25.81 27.17
N ASP A 644 -5.98 25.74 27.15
CA ASP A 644 -5.13 26.63 26.37
C ASP A 644 -5.30 26.40 24.86
N HIS A 645 -5.56 25.16 24.44
CA HIS A 645 -5.89 24.85 23.05
C HIS A 645 -7.23 25.47 22.62
N VAL A 646 -8.29 25.30 23.43
CA VAL A 646 -9.61 25.87 23.16
C VAL A 646 -9.59 27.40 23.20
N ALA A 647 -8.84 28.00 24.14
CA ALA A 647 -8.66 29.44 24.24
C ALA A 647 -7.99 30.04 22.99
N ARG A 648 -7.12 29.28 22.32
CA ARG A 648 -6.50 29.63 21.03
C ARG A 648 -7.41 29.35 19.82
N GLY A 649 -8.68 29.02 20.03
CA GLY A 649 -9.66 28.74 18.99
C GLY A 649 -9.66 27.30 18.48
N GLY A 650 -8.92 26.41 19.13
CA GLY A 650 -8.92 24.97 18.88
C GLY A 650 -10.23 24.29 19.29
N THR A 651 -10.35 23.01 18.96
CA THR A 651 -11.53 22.18 19.30
C THR A 651 -11.14 21.15 20.34
N GLY A 652 -11.97 21.04 21.37
CA GLY A 652 -11.72 20.20 22.54
C GLY A 652 -12.92 19.35 22.92
N TYR A 653 -12.70 18.23 23.60
CA TYR A 653 -13.77 17.41 24.19
C TYR A 653 -13.47 17.13 25.65
N THR A 654 -14.49 17.21 26.51
CA THR A 654 -14.31 16.91 27.94
C THR A 654 -15.53 16.31 28.61
N LEU A 655 -15.35 15.76 29.81
CA LEU A 655 -16.40 15.26 30.67
C LEU A 655 -16.79 16.33 31.70
N ARG A 656 -18.00 16.87 31.60
CA ARG A 656 -18.56 17.85 32.55
C ARG A 656 -19.92 17.37 33.07
N ASP A 657 -20.06 17.29 34.40
CA ASP A 657 -21.29 16.84 35.08
C ASP A 657 -21.84 15.50 34.56
N GLY A 658 -20.93 14.59 34.20
CA GLY A 658 -21.23 13.28 33.63
C GLY A 658 -21.67 13.31 32.16
N ALA A 659 -21.50 14.43 31.46
CA ALA A 659 -21.78 14.57 30.04
C ALA A 659 -20.51 14.87 29.23
N ILE A 660 -20.42 14.27 28.05
CA ILE A 660 -19.40 14.59 27.05
C ILE A 660 -19.80 15.89 26.37
N VAL A 661 -18.88 16.86 26.36
CA VAL A 661 -19.08 18.21 25.84
C VAL A 661 -18.01 18.52 24.80
N GLU A 662 -18.44 19.04 23.64
CA GLU A 662 -17.58 19.65 22.62
C GLU A 662 -17.35 21.12 22.97
N LEU A 663 -16.09 21.56 22.96
CA LEU A 663 -15.63 22.90 23.29
C LEU A 663 -15.01 23.52 22.04
N GLN A 664 -15.55 24.62 21.54
CA GLN A 664 -14.99 25.30 20.38
C GLN A 664 -15.29 26.80 20.42
N ARG A 665 -14.25 27.65 20.34
CA ARG A 665 -14.38 29.12 20.23
C ARG A 665 -15.32 29.75 21.28
N GLY A 666 -15.25 29.27 22.53
CA GLY A 666 -16.11 29.75 23.62
C GLY A 666 -17.54 29.23 23.60
N VAL A 667 -17.90 28.38 22.64
CA VAL A 667 -19.17 27.64 22.60
C VAL A 667 -18.96 26.26 23.22
N GLU A 668 -19.90 25.88 24.08
CA GLU A 668 -19.97 24.53 24.63
C GLU A 668 -21.22 23.83 24.08
N LEU A 669 -21.02 22.69 23.44
CA LEU A 669 -22.08 21.85 22.93
C LEU A 669 -22.09 20.53 23.69
N ARG A 670 -23.15 20.30 24.45
CA ARG A 670 -23.34 19.03 25.15
C ARG A 670 -23.76 17.95 24.15
N ILE A 671 -22.95 16.89 24.02
CA ILE A 671 -23.19 15.80 23.07
C ILE A 671 -24.11 14.74 23.69
N LEU A 672 -23.70 14.05 24.75
CA LEU A 672 -24.53 13.06 25.44
C LEU A 672 -24.00 12.79 26.85
N ARG A 673 -24.83 12.23 27.75
CA ARG A 673 -24.31 11.76 29.05
C ARG A 673 -23.49 10.49 28.84
N ALA A 674 -22.38 10.38 29.55
CA ALA A 674 -21.57 9.16 29.55
C ALA A 674 -22.43 7.94 29.92
N ALA A 675 -23.28 8.08 30.93
CA ALA A 675 -24.21 7.03 31.38
C ALA A 675 -25.23 6.56 30.32
N GLU A 676 -25.46 7.31 29.25
CA GLU A 676 -26.32 6.88 28.15
C GLU A 676 -25.62 5.92 27.18
N ILE A 677 -24.30 5.73 27.32
CA ILE A 677 -23.50 4.82 26.50
C ILE A 677 -23.37 3.50 27.29
N PRO A 678 -24.01 2.39 26.86
CA PRO A 678 -24.04 1.16 27.66
C PRO A 678 -22.63 0.63 27.99
N ALA A 679 -21.70 0.69 27.03
CA ALA A 679 -20.31 0.25 27.24
C ALA A 679 -19.51 1.05 28.29
N THR A 680 -20.06 2.14 28.85
CA THR A 680 -19.40 2.95 29.90
C THR A 680 -19.81 2.58 31.32
N PHE A 681 -20.70 1.60 31.51
CA PHE A 681 -21.18 1.15 32.83
C PHE A 681 -21.75 2.32 33.65
N ALA A 682 -22.83 2.93 33.14
CA ALA A 682 -23.43 4.13 33.72
C ALA A 682 -22.44 5.31 33.91
N GLY A 683 -21.39 5.37 33.08
CA GLY A 683 -20.33 6.37 33.12
C GLY A 683 -19.20 6.08 34.12
N ALA A 684 -19.21 4.93 34.81
CA ALA A 684 -18.18 4.56 35.77
C ALA A 684 -16.86 4.11 35.09
N ALA A 685 -16.93 3.50 33.91
CA ALA A 685 -15.75 3.09 33.16
C ALA A 685 -15.13 4.29 32.42
N LEU A 686 -14.39 5.13 33.15
CA LEU A 686 -13.84 6.39 32.63
C LEU A 686 -12.94 6.20 31.38
N PHE A 687 -12.19 5.11 31.29
CA PHE A 687 -11.40 4.80 30.09
C PHE A 687 -12.28 4.52 28.86
N GLN A 688 -13.49 3.98 29.03
CA GLN A 688 -14.46 3.86 27.93
C GLN A 688 -15.12 5.20 27.59
N VAL A 689 -15.30 6.08 28.57
CA VAL A 689 -15.73 7.47 28.32
C VAL A 689 -14.66 8.20 27.49
N ALA A 690 -13.38 8.01 27.79
CA ALA A 690 -12.28 8.55 26.99
C ALA A 690 -12.27 8.00 25.55
N ASN A 691 -12.45 6.68 25.37
CA ASN A 691 -12.60 6.06 24.04
C ASN A 691 -13.79 6.64 23.26
N ALA A 692 -14.93 6.86 23.95
CA ALA A 692 -16.10 7.47 23.35
C ALA A 692 -15.83 8.94 22.95
N MET A 693 -15.16 9.74 23.77
CA MET A 693 -14.75 11.10 23.41
C MET A 693 -13.86 11.12 22.18
N ALA A 694 -12.88 10.22 22.09
CA ALA A 694 -12.01 10.09 20.93
C ALA A 694 -12.81 9.72 19.65
N ALA A 695 -13.74 8.77 19.76
CA ALA A 695 -14.60 8.36 18.66
C ALA A 695 -15.54 9.49 18.18
N ILE A 696 -16.13 10.22 19.14
CA ILE A 696 -16.98 11.39 18.86
C ILE A 696 -16.15 12.45 18.12
N ALA A 697 -14.98 12.80 18.65
CA ALA A 697 -14.10 13.80 18.05
C ALA A 697 -13.75 13.47 16.60
N ALA A 698 -13.39 12.21 16.32
CA ALA A 698 -13.09 11.75 14.97
C ALA A 698 -14.30 11.79 14.02
N CYS A 699 -15.47 11.37 14.49
CA CYS A 699 -16.69 11.38 13.66
C CYS A 699 -17.20 12.80 13.40
N ARG A 700 -17.10 13.70 14.40
CA ARG A 700 -17.40 15.13 14.23
C ARG A 700 -16.46 15.78 13.21
N ALA A 701 -15.17 15.45 13.25
CA ALA A 701 -14.19 15.91 12.26
C ALA A 701 -14.49 15.41 10.83
N GLN A 702 -15.14 14.25 10.69
CA GLN A 702 -15.67 13.73 9.42
C GLN A 702 -17.04 14.33 9.02
N GLY A 703 -17.56 15.30 9.79
CA GLY A 703 -18.83 15.96 9.50
C GLY A 703 -20.07 15.19 9.94
N VAL A 704 -19.95 14.17 10.79
CA VAL A 704 -21.11 13.43 11.31
C VAL A 704 -21.92 14.32 12.26
N MET A 705 -23.25 14.29 12.09
CA MET A 705 -24.20 15.02 12.92
C MET A 705 -24.28 14.46 14.35
N VAL A 706 -24.47 15.35 15.32
CA VAL A 706 -24.53 15.00 16.76
C VAL A 706 -25.65 14.00 17.04
N GLU A 707 -26.80 14.13 16.38
CA GLU A 707 -27.95 13.25 16.55
C GLU A 707 -27.65 11.81 16.12
N THR A 708 -26.87 11.63 15.06
CA THR A 708 -26.41 10.31 14.60
C THR A 708 -25.45 9.71 15.61
N ILE A 709 -24.48 10.50 16.10
CA ILE A 709 -23.53 10.07 17.14
C ILE A 709 -24.27 9.61 18.41
N GLN A 710 -25.21 10.42 18.90
CA GLN A 710 -26.03 10.10 20.07
C GLN A 710 -26.79 8.79 19.90
N ARG A 711 -27.51 8.63 18.78
CA ARG A 711 -28.30 7.43 18.49
C ARG A 711 -27.43 6.18 18.41
N SER A 712 -26.28 6.27 17.74
CA SER A 712 -25.35 5.15 17.60
C SER A 712 -24.75 4.75 18.94
N LEU A 713 -24.20 5.69 19.71
CA LEU A 713 -23.54 5.35 20.98
C LEU A 713 -24.51 4.83 22.05
N ARG A 714 -25.77 5.26 22.05
CA ARG A 714 -26.82 4.69 22.92
C ARG A 714 -27.10 3.20 22.66
N THR A 715 -26.73 2.69 21.49
CA THR A 715 -26.90 1.27 21.10
C THR A 715 -25.57 0.51 21.07
N PHE A 716 -24.50 1.11 21.62
CA PHE A 716 -23.18 0.49 21.70
C PHE A 716 -23.05 -0.31 23.00
N GLU A 717 -23.57 -1.54 22.96
CA GLU A 717 -23.48 -2.51 24.05
C GLU A 717 -22.17 -3.32 23.96
N ALA A 718 -21.50 -3.50 25.10
CA ALA A 718 -20.17 -4.11 25.13
C ALA A 718 -20.22 -5.58 24.66
N CYS A 719 -21.13 -6.40 25.19
CA CYS A 719 -21.19 -7.83 24.87
C CYS A 719 -21.54 -8.14 23.41
N THR A 720 -22.25 -7.23 22.72
CA THR A 720 -22.67 -7.46 21.32
C THR A 720 -21.77 -6.76 20.30
N ARG A 721 -21.16 -5.63 20.66
CA ARG A 721 -20.36 -4.81 19.73
C ARG A 721 -18.90 -4.66 20.11
N ASN A 722 -18.51 -5.13 21.28
CA ASN A 722 -17.16 -4.98 21.80
C ASN A 722 -16.67 -6.26 22.50
N SER A 723 -16.74 -7.38 21.80
CA SER A 723 -16.22 -8.68 22.25
C SER A 723 -14.83 -8.54 22.89
N GLY A 724 -14.62 -9.20 24.04
CA GLY A 724 -13.40 -9.19 24.83
C GLY A 724 -13.05 -7.89 25.54
N ARG A 725 -13.93 -6.89 25.53
CA ARG A 725 -13.68 -5.57 26.11
C ARG A 725 -14.82 -5.18 27.04
N MET A 726 -14.63 -5.42 28.33
CA MET A 726 -15.62 -5.17 29.39
C MET A 726 -16.97 -5.82 29.10
N ASN A 727 -17.00 -7.13 28.88
CA ASN A 727 -18.24 -7.86 28.66
C ASN A 727 -18.75 -8.41 29.99
N LEU A 728 -19.91 -7.93 30.43
CA LEU A 728 -20.48 -8.31 31.73
C LEU A 728 -21.61 -9.32 31.54
N TYR A 729 -21.54 -10.40 32.30
CA TYR A 729 -22.52 -11.47 32.34
C TYR A 729 -23.02 -11.64 33.77
N GLN A 730 -24.32 -11.87 33.94
CA GLN A 730 -24.93 -12.24 35.20
C GLN A 730 -25.27 -13.73 35.17
N LEU A 731 -24.83 -14.47 36.18
CA LEU A 731 -25.20 -15.87 36.40
C LEU A 731 -25.72 -16.00 37.83
N GLU A 732 -27.02 -16.33 37.96
CA GLU A 732 -27.72 -16.31 39.24
C GLU A 732 -27.52 -14.95 39.95
N ASP A 733 -26.98 -14.96 41.17
CA ASP A 733 -26.69 -13.76 41.95
C ASP A 733 -25.26 -13.21 41.74
N SER A 734 -24.44 -13.84 40.89
CA SER A 734 -23.04 -13.45 40.65
C SER A 734 -22.83 -12.78 39.29
N TYR A 735 -21.74 -12.03 39.16
CA TYR A 735 -21.39 -11.31 37.94
C TYR A 735 -20.00 -11.72 37.44
N VAL A 736 -19.85 -11.88 36.12
CA VAL A 736 -18.57 -12.17 35.47
C VAL A 736 -18.28 -11.08 34.44
N LEU A 737 -17.23 -10.29 34.69
CA LEU A 737 -16.69 -9.31 33.76
C LEU A 737 -15.51 -9.91 32.99
N ILE A 738 -15.67 -10.09 31.68
CA ILE A 738 -14.60 -10.53 30.78
C ILE A 738 -13.88 -9.31 30.20
N ASP A 739 -12.57 -9.30 30.28
CA ASP A 739 -11.72 -8.30 29.61
C ASP A 739 -10.40 -8.91 29.10
N TYR A 740 -9.81 -8.31 28.07
CA TYR A 740 -8.53 -8.74 27.49
C TYR A 740 -7.29 -8.16 28.20
N GLY A 741 -7.43 -7.18 29.11
CA GLY A 741 -6.32 -6.41 29.68
C GLY A 741 -5.03 -7.22 29.96
N HIS A 742 -3.91 -6.79 29.38
CA HIS A 742 -2.64 -7.55 29.36
C HIS A 742 -1.39 -6.69 29.63
N ASN A 743 -1.59 -5.48 30.17
CA ASN A 743 -0.50 -4.57 30.56
C ASN A 743 -0.91 -3.81 31.83
N PRO A 744 0.04 -3.19 32.55
CA PRO A 744 -0.24 -2.57 33.85
C PRO A 744 -1.35 -1.51 33.79
N GLY A 745 -1.35 -0.69 32.73
CA GLY A 745 -2.37 0.34 32.54
C GLY A 745 -3.78 -0.22 32.33
N ALA A 746 -3.90 -1.35 31.64
CA ALA A 746 -5.18 -2.04 31.46
C ALA A 746 -5.69 -2.63 32.79
N PHE A 747 -4.84 -3.31 33.56
CA PHE A 747 -5.20 -3.82 34.89
C PHE A 747 -5.65 -2.70 35.81
N ARG A 748 -4.88 -1.60 35.88
CA ARG A 748 -5.23 -0.44 36.70
C ARG A 748 -6.60 0.12 36.36
N ALA A 749 -6.89 0.29 35.07
CA ALA A 749 -8.18 0.82 34.61
C ALA A 749 -9.36 -0.10 34.98
N THR A 750 -9.19 -1.41 34.80
CA THR A 750 -10.22 -2.40 35.17
C THR A 750 -10.39 -2.49 36.68
N CYS A 751 -9.30 -2.46 37.46
CA CYS A 751 -9.35 -2.46 38.93
C CYS A 751 -10.00 -1.19 39.47
N ALA A 752 -9.73 -0.02 38.88
CA ALA A 752 -10.38 1.24 39.26
C ALA A 752 -11.90 1.21 39.02
N LEU A 753 -12.36 0.54 37.95
CA LEU A 753 -13.78 0.27 37.73
C LEU A 753 -14.31 -0.71 38.79
N ALA A 754 -13.61 -1.81 39.03
CA ALA A 754 -14.04 -2.83 40.00
C ALA A 754 -14.17 -2.27 41.42
N ALA A 755 -13.30 -1.32 41.80
CA ALA A 755 -13.35 -0.64 43.08
C ALA A 755 -14.61 0.22 43.29
N GLN A 756 -15.36 0.57 42.22
CA GLN A 756 -16.63 1.30 42.35
C GLN A 756 -17.76 0.41 42.91
N TRP A 757 -17.58 -0.91 42.94
CA TRP A 757 -18.53 -1.85 43.53
C TRP A 757 -18.29 -2.02 45.04
N GLU A 758 -18.27 -0.89 45.75
CA GLU A 758 -18.07 -0.84 47.19
C GLU A 758 -19.07 -1.75 47.93
N GLY A 759 -18.56 -2.60 48.83
CA GLY A 759 -19.36 -3.54 49.61
C GLY A 759 -19.61 -4.90 48.95
N ARG A 760 -19.17 -5.10 47.71
CA ARG A 760 -19.18 -6.43 47.05
C ARG A 760 -17.84 -7.12 47.18
N ARG A 761 -17.89 -8.46 47.24
CA ARG A 761 -16.71 -9.30 47.11
C ARG A 761 -16.22 -9.26 45.66
N LEU A 762 -14.90 -9.20 45.48
CA LEU A 762 -14.25 -9.13 44.16
C LEU A 762 -13.27 -10.28 44.00
N THR A 763 -13.39 -11.03 42.91
CA THR A 763 -12.43 -12.08 42.53
C THR A 763 -11.78 -11.75 41.19
N GLY A 764 -10.45 -11.78 41.13
CA GLY A 764 -9.71 -11.63 39.87
C GLY A 764 -9.23 -13.00 39.37
N ILE A 765 -9.57 -13.37 38.15
CA ILE A 765 -8.98 -14.51 37.43
C ILE A 765 -8.03 -13.94 36.39
N VAL A 766 -6.73 -14.20 36.55
CA VAL A 766 -5.68 -13.45 35.85
C VAL A 766 -4.70 -14.38 35.15
N SER A 767 -4.34 -14.01 33.93
CA SER A 767 -3.15 -14.47 33.24
C SER A 767 -2.52 -13.33 32.43
N LEU A 768 -1.40 -13.63 31.80
CA LEU A 768 -0.68 -12.73 30.89
C LEU A 768 -0.03 -13.53 29.76
N PRO A 769 0.09 -12.95 28.55
CA PRO A 769 0.82 -13.57 27.46
C PRO A 769 2.27 -13.91 27.83
N GLY A 770 2.70 -15.13 27.56
CA GLY A 770 4.03 -15.63 27.97
C GLY A 770 5.23 -14.97 27.27
N ASP A 771 5.00 -14.28 26.16
CA ASP A 771 6.02 -13.53 25.41
C ASP A 771 6.41 -12.21 26.11
N ARG A 772 5.76 -11.84 27.22
CA ARG A 772 6.10 -10.66 28.01
C ARG A 772 7.34 -10.87 28.88
N SER A 773 8.09 -9.79 29.08
CA SER A 773 9.25 -9.77 29.95
C SER A 773 8.81 -9.96 31.42
N ASN A 774 9.68 -10.58 32.23
CA ASN A 774 9.39 -10.77 33.66
C ASN A 774 9.08 -9.44 34.35
N ALA A 775 9.80 -8.36 34.03
CA ALA A 775 9.53 -7.04 34.58
C ALA A 775 8.10 -6.54 34.29
N LEU A 776 7.57 -6.81 33.09
CA LEU A 776 6.18 -6.44 32.77
C LEU A 776 5.17 -7.34 33.50
N LEU A 777 5.46 -8.64 33.62
CA LEU A 777 4.63 -9.58 34.40
C LEU A 777 4.56 -9.13 35.87
N GLU A 778 5.69 -8.77 36.46
CA GLU A 778 5.79 -8.27 37.83
C GLU A 778 5.02 -6.96 38.01
N ALA A 779 5.17 -6.00 37.09
CA ALA A 779 4.42 -4.75 37.13
C ALA A 779 2.90 -4.97 37.08
N CYS A 780 2.42 -5.89 36.24
CA CYS A 780 1.00 -6.24 36.19
C CYS A 780 0.54 -6.91 37.49
N ALA A 781 1.33 -7.82 38.05
CA ALA A 781 1.03 -8.49 39.31
C ALA A 781 0.90 -7.50 40.48
N CYS A 782 1.72 -6.45 40.51
CA CYS A 782 1.58 -5.35 41.48
C CYS A 782 0.23 -4.64 41.36
N GLU A 783 -0.17 -4.23 40.15
CA GLU A 783 -1.47 -3.57 39.91
C GLU A 783 -2.65 -4.47 40.34
N ILE A 784 -2.56 -5.77 40.10
CA ILE A 784 -3.59 -6.74 40.50
C ILE A 784 -3.64 -6.88 42.03
N ALA A 785 -2.48 -6.95 42.70
CA ALA A 785 -2.40 -7.09 44.15
C ALA A 785 -2.99 -5.86 44.88
N GLU A 786 -2.77 -4.67 44.31
CA GLU A 786 -3.28 -3.39 44.82
C GLU A 786 -4.72 -3.10 44.36
N GLY A 787 -5.21 -3.80 43.33
CA GLY A 787 -6.48 -3.57 42.65
C GLY A 787 -7.76 -3.89 43.44
N GLY A 788 -7.67 -4.16 44.73
CA GLY A 788 -8.83 -4.36 45.61
C GLY A 788 -9.49 -5.74 45.53
N PHE A 789 -8.89 -6.72 44.83
CA PHE A 789 -9.41 -8.08 44.79
C PHE A 789 -9.32 -8.76 46.17
N HIS A 790 -10.41 -9.40 46.59
CA HIS A 790 -10.48 -10.17 47.84
C HIS A 790 -9.90 -11.57 47.64
N ARG A 791 -10.03 -12.11 46.43
CA ARG A 791 -9.48 -13.39 46.00
C ARG A 791 -8.88 -13.26 44.61
N ILE A 792 -7.74 -13.89 44.38
CA ILE A 792 -7.05 -13.93 43.10
C ILE A 792 -6.83 -15.39 42.69
N ILE A 793 -7.16 -15.70 41.45
CA ILE A 793 -6.90 -16.99 40.81
C ILE A 793 -5.98 -16.69 39.64
N VAL A 794 -4.80 -17.29 39.62
CA VAL A 794 -3.89 -17.18 38.49
C VAL A 794 -3.99 -18.45 37.65
N LYS A 795 -4.04 -18.28 36.33
CA LYS A 795 -4.20 -19.36 35.34
C LYS A 795 -3.14 -19.25 34.24
N ASP A 796 -2.96 -20.30 33.45
CA ASP A 796 -2.26 -20.19 32.17
C ASP A 796 -3.19 -19.59 31.09
N ASP A 797 -2.61 -18.92 30.10
CA ASP A 797 -3.28 -18.65 28.83
C ASP A 797 -3.22 -19.87 27.91
N GLY A 798 -4.19 -19.98 27.00
CA GLY A 798 -4.26 -21.08 26.04
C GLY A 798 -3.01 -21.16 25.18
N ASP A 799 -2.53 -20.00 24.69
CA ASP A 799 -1.22 -19.86 24.06
C ASP A 799 -0.17 -19.31 25.04
N ARG A 800 0.76 -20.19 25.44
CA ARG A 800 1.85 -19.86 26.37
C ARG A 800 3.03 -19.13 25.71
N ARG A 801 3.03 -18.96 24.38
CA ARG A 801 4.03 -18.18 23.62
C ARG A 801 5.49 -18.49 23.99
N GLY A 802 5.79 -19.77 24.16
CA GLY A 802 7.15 -20.26 24.42
C GLY A 802 7.53 -20.44 25.90
N ARG A 803 6.68 -20.04 26.86
CA ARG A 803 6.89 -20.32 28.29
C ARG A 803 6.44 -21.73 28.67
N ALA A 804 7.03 -22.28 29.73
CA ALA A 804 6.60 -23.56 30.28
C ALA A 804 5.23 -23.43 30.99
N PRO A 805 4.40 -24.49 31.02
CA PRO A 805 3.17 -24.50 31.83
C PRO A 805 3.44 -24.09 33.29
N GLY A 806 2.57 -23.24 33.84
CA GLY A 806 2.67 -22.77 35.23
C GLY A 806 3.74 -21.71 35.50
N GLU A 807 4.58 -21.37 34.51
CA GLU A 807 5.67 -20.40 34.71
C GLU A 807 5.13 -18.98 34.95
N VAL A 808 4.22 -18.50 34.09
CA VAL A 808 3.57 -17.19 34.26
C VAL A 808 2.73 -17.17 35.55
N PRO A 809 1.85 -18.16 35.84
CA PRO A 809 1.13 -18.24 37.10
C PRO A 809 2.02 -18.17 38.35
N ALA A 810 3.16 -18.86 38.33
CA ALA A 810 4.09 -18.87 39.45
C ALA A 810 4.70 -17.49 39.70
N VAL A 811 5.08 -16.76 38.64
CA VAL A 811 5.59 -15.39 38.74
C VAL A 811 4.51 -14.46 39.32
N LEU A 812 3.29 -14.51 38.76
CA LEU A 812 2.17 -13.68 39.23
C LEU A 812 1.84 -13.95 40.70
N GLN A 813 1.71 -15.21 41.10
CA GLN A 813 1.39 -15.57 42.49
C GLN A 813 2.48 -15.12 43.46
N ARG A 814 3.76 -15.32 43.10
CA ARG A 814 4.90 -14.90 43.94
C ARG A 814 4.81 -13.40 44.22
N VAL A 815 4.70 -12.58 43.18
CA VAL A 815 4.68 -11.11 43.30
C VAL A 815 3.45 -10.64 44.08
N VAL A 816 2.28 -11.21 43.80
CA VAL A 816 1.06 -10.87 44.55
C VAL A 816 1.23 -11.14 46.05
N LYS A 817 1.85 -12.27 46.43
CA LYS A 817 2.13 -12.61 47.83
C LYS A 817 3.23 -11.75 48.46
N GLU A 818 4.22 -11.32 47.68
CA GLU A 818 5.27 -10.39 48.14
C GLU A 818 4.68 -9.01 48.44
N VAL A 819 3.84 -8.48 47.54
CA VAL A 819 3.18 -7.17 47.70
C VAL A 819 2.12 -7.22 48.81
N LYS A 820 1.37 -8.32 48.92
CA LYS A 820 0.29 -8.49 49.90
C LYS A 820 0.30 -9.89 50.53
N PRO A 821 1.11 -10.13 51.58
CA PRO A 821 1.31 -11.46 52.19
C PRO A 821 0.05 -12.19 52.67
N GLY A 822 -1.04 -11.46 52.96
CA GLY A 822 -2.34 -12.04 53.36
C GLY A 822 -3.33 -12.28 52.22
N GLN A 823 -2.96 -12.01 50.97
CA GLN A 823 -3.87 -12.12 49.83
C GLN A 823 -4.19 -13.60 49.51
N LEU A 824 -5.47 -13.92 49.40
CA LEU A 824 -5.92 -15.24 48.93
C LEU A 824 -5.60 -15.37 47.43
N CYS A 825 -4.46 -15.98 47.12
CA CYS A 825 -3.97 -16.17 45.74
C CYS A 825 -3.67 -17.64 45.45
N GLN A 826 -4.45 -18.26 44.57
CA GLN A 826 -4.33 -19.67 44.18
C GLN A 826 -4.02 -19.84 42.69
N ILE A 827 -3.34 -20.94 42.34
CA ILE A 827 -3.07 -21.30 40.94
C ILE A 827 -4.11 -22.35 40.53
N VAL A 828 -4.90 -22.04 39.49
CA VAL A 828 -5.77 -23.00 38.79
C VAL A 828 -5.41 -22.89 37.30
N PRO A 829 -4.56 -23.80 36.77
CA PRO A 829 -3.93 -23.59 35.47
C PRO A 829 -4.92 -23.52 34.29
N ASP A 830 -5.94 -24.38 34.28
CA ASP A 830 -6.95 -24.41 33.22
C ASP A 830 -7.96 -23.26 33.38
N GLU A 831 -8.17 -22.50 32.31
CA GLU A 831 -9.05 -21.32 32.33
C GLU A 831 -10.50 -21.68 32.67
N ARG A 832 -10.99 -22.80 32.14
CA ARG A 832 -12.36 -23.25 32.37
C ARG A 832 -12.54 -23.72 33.81
N GLU A 833 -11.60 -24.51 34.33
CA GLU A 833 -11.61 -24.91 35.73
C GLU A 833 -11.51 -23.70 36.67
N ALA A 834 -10.73 -22.68 36.32
CA ALA A 834 -10.59 -21.46 37.11
C ALA A 834 -11.92 -20.69 37.24
N ILE A 835 -12.67 -20.53 36.15
CA ILE A 835 -13.98 -19.86 36.19
C ILE A 835 -15.04 -20.72 36.87
N GLU A 836 -15.08 -22.03 36.59
CA GLU A 836 -16.00 -22.97 37.25
C GLU A 836 -15.75 -22.99 38.77
N HIS A 837 -14.48 -23.00 39.20
CA HIS A 837 -14.10 -22.93 40.60
C HIS A 837 -14.50 -21.59 41.25
N ALA A 838 -14.25 -20.47 40.56
CA ALA A 838 -14.62 -19.14 41.06
C ALA A 838 -16.13 -19.02 41.30
N LEU A 839 -16.94 -19.50 40.34
CA LEU A 839 -18.40 -19.48 40.39
C LEU A 839 -18.96 -20.43 41.44
N ALA A 840 -18.43 -21.65 41.57
CA ALA A 840 -18.90 -22.63 42.55
C ALA A 840 -18.72 -22.19 44.01
N THR A 841 -17.88 -21.18 44.24
CA THR A 841 -17.54 -20.64 45.56
C THR A 841 -17.82 -19.14 45.65
N ALA A 842 -18.57 -18.59 44.69
CA ALA A 842 -18.95 -17.18 44.67
C ALA A 842 -20.01 -16.90 45.72
N GLU A 843 -19.88 -15.78 46.43
CA GLU A 843 -20.93 -15.28 47.31
C GLU A 843 -22.02 -14.54 46.49
N PRO A 844 -23.28 -14.50 46.95
CA PRO A 844 -24.32 -13.71 46.31
C PRO A 844 -23.87 -12.25 46.12
N GLY A 845 -23.93 -11.77 44.88
CA GLY A 845 -23.51 -10.42 44.52
C GLY A 845 -22.00 -10.25 44.27
N GLU A 846 -21.19 -11.31 44.33
CA GLU A 846 -19.76 -11.26 44.01
C GLU A 846 -19.53 -10.91 42.53
N VAL A 847 -18.49 -10.11 42.27
CA VAL A 847 -18.05 -9.78 40.91
C VAL A 847 -16.71 -10.46 40.62
N ILE A 848 -16.71 -11.30 39.60
CA ILE A 848 -15.55 -12.02 39.10
C ILE A 848 -15.04 -11.30 37.85
N VAL A 849 -13.80 -10.85 37.86
CA VAL A 849 -13.13 -10.23 36.72
C VAL A 849 -12.21 -11.26 36.07
N LEU A 850 -12.55 -11.70 34.87
CA LEU A 850 -11.79 -12.68 34.09
C LEU A 850 -10.98 -11.97 33.00
N PHE A 851 -9.64 -12.03 33.14
CA PHE A 851 -8.71 -11.61 32.10
C PHE A 851 -8.38 -12.80 31.17
N THR A 852 -8.71 -12.68 29.89
CA THR A 852 -8.56 -13.79 28.92
C THR A 852 -8.32 -13.32 27.48
N GLU A 853 -7.52 -14.08 26.73
CA GLU A 853 -7.38 -13.93 25.27
C GLU A 853 -8.48 -14.62 24.46
N GLU A 854 -9.26 -15.52 25.09
CA GLU A 854 -10.32 -16.31 24.46
C GLU A 854 -11.73 -15.82 24.82
N ALA A 855 -11.90 -14.50 24.89
CA ALA A 855 -13.12 -13.87 25.38
C ALA A 855 -14.42 -14.35 24.71
N ALA A 856 -14.40 -14.57 23.39
CA ALA A 856 -15.56 -15.09 22.66
C ALA A 856 -15.96 -16.51 23.15
N ARG A 857 -14.98 -17.40 23.30
CA ARG A 857 -15.18 -18.77 23.80
C ARG A 857 -15.68 -18.76 25.24
N MET A 858 -15.15 -17.86 26.08
CA MET A 858 -15.60 -17.74 27.47
C MET A 858 -17.00 -17.15 27.57
N GLY A 859 -17.36 -16.16 26.75
CA GLY A 859 -18.73 -15.66 26.65
C GLY A 859 -19.74 -16.75 26.26
N GLU A 860 -19.40 -17.58 25.26
CA GLU A 860 -20.21 -18.75 24.88
C GLU A 860 -20.32 -19.80 25.99
N THR A 861 -19.25 -19.99 26.77
CA THR A 861 -19.23 -20.91 27.91
C THR A 861 -20.16 -20.42 29.01
N LEU A 862 -20.07 -19.15 29.40
CA LEU A 862 -20.97 -18.52 30.37
C LEU A 862 -22.43 -18.56 29.91
N THR A 863 -22.69 -18.29 28.63
CA THR A 863 -24.04 -18.36 28.06
C THR A 863 -24.59 -19.78 28.13
N ARG A 864 -23.78 -20.82 27.85
CA ARG A 864 -24.16 -22.23 28.01
C ARG A 864 -24.41 -22.63 29.47
N MET A 865 -23.76 -21.95 30.41
CA MET A 865 -24.02 -22.09 31.85
C MET A 865 -25.29 -21.35 32.31
N GLY A 866 -25.98 -20.63 31.42
CA GLY A 866 -27.21 -19.89 31.72
C GLY A 866 -26.99 -18.42 32.06
N ALA A 867 -25.79 -17.89 31.85
CA ALA A 867 -25.50 -16.48 32.13
C ALA A 867 -26.14 -15.57 31.07
N ALA A 868 -26.68 -14.43 31.51
CA ALA A 868 -27.24 -13.41 30.63
C ALA A 868 -26.29 -12.20 30.52
N ALA A 869 -26.12 -11.65 29.33
CA ALA A 869 -25.37 -10.41 29.15
C ALA A 869 -26.11 -9.23 29.79
N VAL A 870 -25.40 -8.42 30.57
CA VAL A 870 -25.96 -7.24 31.25
C VAL A 870 -25.02 -6.03 31.06
N ASN A 871 -25.55 -4.81 31.20
CA ASN A 871 -24.78 -3.58 30.98
C ASN A 871 -24.34 -2.90 32.30
N GLU A 872 -24.81 -3.40 33.43
CA GLU A 872 -24.49 -2.86 34.75
C GLU A 872 -24.62 -3.93 35.83
N VAL A 873 -23.92 -3.72 36.93
CA VAL A 873 -24.17 -4.42 38.19
C VAL A 873 -25.15 -3.56 39.00
N PRO A 874 -26.30 -4.11 39.46
CA PRO A 874 -27.24 -3.38 40.32
C PRO A 874 -26.54 -2.77 41.54
N GLU A 875 -26.93 -1.55 41.92
CA GLU A 875 -26.36 -0.74 43.02
C GLU A 875 -24.98 -0.10 42.78
N LEU A 876 -24.67 0.32 41.55
CA LEU A 876 -23.44 1.07 41.23
C LEU A 876 -23.29 2.44 41.93
N MET A 877 -24.21 2.85 42.83
CA MET A 877 -24.36 4.22 43.34
C MET A 877 -24.67 4.27 44.84
N SER A 878 -23.79 3.76 45.70
CA SER A 878 -23.82 3.98 47.16
C SER A 878 -22.82 5.05 47.65
N GLY A 879 -22.22 5.84 46.76
CA GLY A 879 -21.37 6.98 47.16
C GLY A 879 -22.18 8.19 47.71
N PRO A 880 -21.62 9.01 48.62
CA PRO A 880 -22.31 10.13 49.27
C PRO A 880 -22.94 11.17 48.31
N ARG A 881 -22.48 11.25 47.05
CA ARG A 881 -23.07 12.11 46.00
C ARG A 881 -24.47 11.66 45.54
N ALA A 882 -24.84 10.40 45.69
CA ALA A 882 -26.16 9.88 45.32
C ALA A 882 -27.27 10.23 46.33
N ARG A 883 -26.93 10.39 47.62
CA ARG A 883 -27.89 10.89 48.63
C ARG A 883 -28.36 12.32 48.35
N ALA A 884 -27.55 13.13 47.67
CA ALA A 884 -27.94 14.46 47.22
C ALA A 884 -28.90 14.42 46.02
N ARG A 885 -28.70 13.51 45.06
CA ARG A 885 -29.59 13.33 43.90
C ARG A 885 -30.98 12.82 44.28
N ARG A 886 -31.08 11.79 45.14
CA ARG A 886 -32.39 11.32 45.61
C ARG A 886 -33.15 12.37 46.42
N ARG A 887 -32.47 13.29 47.11
CA ARG A 887 -33.10 14.42 47.81
C ARG A 887 -33.55 15.56 46.88
N GLN A 888 -32.92 15.75 45.72
CA GLN A 888 -33.35 16.75 44.74
C GLN A 888 -34.56 16.26 43.93
N ASP A 889 -34.61 14.98 43.55
CA ASP A 889 -35.74 14.44 42.78
C ASP A 889 -37.01 14.23 43.64
N SER A 890 -36.87 14.15 44.97
CA SER A 890 -38.01 14.08 45.90
C SER A 890 -38.54 15.45 46.36
N VAL A 891 -37.87 16.55 46.00
CA VAL A 891 -38.34 17.93 46.28
C VAL A 891 -39.05 18.57 45.08
N VAL A 892 -39.01 17.92 43.90
CA VAL A 892 -39.78 18.33 42.70
C VAL A 892 -41.10 17.56 42.56
N ALA A 893 -41.36 16.60 43.46
CA ALA A 893 -42.61 15.88 43.55
C ALA A 893 -43.26 16.09 44.93
N LEU A 894 -43.59 17.36 45.25
CA LEU A 894 -44.59 17.77 46.24
C LEU A 894 -45.12 19.15 45.90
#